data_AF-A0A972LQV2-F1
#
_entry.id   AF-A0A972LQV2-F1
#
_cell.length_a   1.000
_cell.length_b   1.000
_cell.length_c   1.000
_cell.angle_alpha   90.00
_cell.angle_beta   90.00
_cell.angle_gamma   90.00
#
_symmetry.space_group_name_H-M   'P 1'
#
loop_
_entity.id
_entity.type
_entity.pdbx_description
1 polymer ?
#
loop_
_entity_poly.entity_id
_entity_poly.type
_entity_poly.pdbx_seq_one_letter_code
_entity_poly.pdbx_strand_id
1 'polypeptide(L)'
;MPETRTSEKHERRYYRVQFIVELVCKTDVHVGDGREAVKIEAERCKIYGSERDIASKENLKENGTYQCCYTRPSERLVLPGSTLRGFLRRGLTRNNDCRKELFGPDDIGSGEHRGGCVRVMDARYDGCDPTLVSYWHPDRMTGLRSGIKIRPETGTQDGKGLFYHEVYPQGARFTAELEMDWVDESEIDGLIEALKRWDGDLTHGLGAKKTKSWGVLEVEKCSYRSISTDAIHNWFVKDNDKRDIDVLFGDSVDVSIASIEKQLLDVPLTLITQQPVLVHDPGQAPKKRKGNHEKEDQGLPDLVCYRNADQKATLPPESLTGALRDIATRIAATLINNRIDDPNKAVEEANPLVSKIFGDTNQASRVQWKAPVYKGDDVHTQFFIAIDRFTGGVKDGALYCACAIPPGSKLEGGGLILHKKDKWEDWQCGLLYLALREITDGHFWVGWGKAKGYGLLKLVEKDEKGKKIDLATVISNGFGPEVANNPSEWVEALKQTIDEDYKNSKQEATKKTTADDCGGEPEHKIPSVVEDGTPTINRANGKQLNPYAFVPVKALWNDGNCPAYDDIKEKGIRHDLYIPERHTGIIACTLTTVTDTLVGNEHEQPDKEKETTVHAYRHAGYVAFPANSLRGMIGNVIETLSQSSLRVLENRYFSVRKSQNERLTRKGVLIKNGEQWQIQAEGEANDLDVPPDVIATYENILKTPGIIEKPAMEKLVGKTIFYKTDNAIVSEISPSSIWRKPFYYLTSHDAFNFVSKALLPWGSIKRGVDWLTPAEVLLGVVEEDTSNAPGKQRNLASRLRFTDAKFIDNNNDPERREQVTIKILSSPEPPSEYLYFHKEGSHLVPNGRKEYLRQCPDDVSPNSYATLDIGNNKGQKTKCQPIVRNQAFTFAIHYYNLNDHEMKLLLTAIAPGGEFLHKLGLGKPLGLGSVRVEVKCIKERNIKDCFTQENGVAMEDKSISDFISDPNDLGRLVDPGTLRCLQEIGKQRDENELITYPLTKAQRYALYSNDPLIRAWSERELFAWHVVNNKLPNPEKLYSDGCVPSYFSFHQGRGGANIGWLSFDSTEEKWKIGGKEKELTGKAKEFVRDKDATLNIEVLYIEVKKRITLIQPISEIDSPD
;
A
#
# COMPACT_ATOMS: atom_id res chain seq x y z
N MET A 1 -39.91 64.24 -34.48
CA MET A 1 -38.99 64.78 -35.49
C MET A 1 -38.48 66.14 -35.00
N PRO A 2 -37.19 66.44 -35.20
CA PRO A 2 -36.73 66.94 -36.49
C PRO A 2 -35.87 65.92 -37.25
N GLU A 3 -36.03 65.96 -38.57
CA GLU A 3 -35.37 65.16 -39.59
C GLU A 3 -33.95 65.68 -39.85
N THR A 4 -32.99 64.76 -39.97
CA THR A 4 -32.27 64.46 -41.22
C THR A 4 -31.11 63.51 -40.89
N ARG A 5 -31.29 62.22 -41.17
CA ARG A 5 -30.21 61.34 -41.62
C ARG A 5 -30.75 60.47 -42.75
N THR A 6 -29.96 60.49 -43.81
CA THR A 6 -30.14 59.88 -45.11
C THR A 6 -30.31 58.37 -45.07
N SER A 7 -30.98 57.86 -46.10
CA SER A 7 -31.17 56.46 -46.49
C SER A 7 -30.12 55.47 -45.99
N GLU A 8 -30.53 54.54 -45.13
CA GLU A 8 -29.93 53.22 -44.92
C GLU A 8 -31.00 52.33 -44.28
N LYS A 9 -31.00 51.03 -44.61
CA LYS A 9 -32.05 50.02 -44.32
C LYS A 9 -32.78 50.27 -42.99
N HIS A 10 -34.13 50.28 -43.00
CA HIS A 10 -34.90 50.12 -41.78
C HIS A 10 -34.56 48.76 -41.15
N GLU A 11 -33.61 48.73 -40.22
CA GLU A 11 -33.33 47.56 -39.40
C GLU A 11 -34.57 47.24 -38.58
N ARG A 12 -35.05 46.00 -38.70
CA ARG A 12 -36.22 45.51 -37.99
C ARG A 12 -35.89 45.46 -36.50
N ARG A 13 -36.52 46.33 -35.71
CA ARG A 13 -36.35 46.36 -34.25
C ARG A 13 -37.34 45.44 -33.54
N TYR A 14 -36.87 44.85 -32.45
CA TYR A 14 -37.63 43.98 -31.57
C TYR A 14 -37.77 44.66 -30.21
N TYR A 15 -38.99 44.65 -29.67
CA TYR A 15 -39.25 45.12 -28.31
C TYR A 15 -38.58 44.21 -27.28
N ARG A 16 -38.71 42.90 -27.48
CA ARG A 16 -38.10 41.87 -26.64
C ARG A 16 -37.68 40.67 -27.46
N VAL A 17 -36.52 40.12 -27.14
CA VAL A 17 -36.04 38.83 -27.65
C VAL A 17 -35.71 37.95 -26.46
N GLN A 18 -36.21 36.73 -26.44
CA GLN A 18 -35.93 35.76 -25.39
C GLN A 18 -35.26 34.53 -25.99
N PHE A 19 -34.04 34.26 -25.55
CA PHE A 19 -33.27 33.06 -25.89
C PHE A 19 -33.49 31.97 -24.84
N ILE A 20 -33.63 30.74 -25.32
CA ILE A 20 -33.59 29.51 -24.54
C ILE A 20 -32.38 28.71 -25.05
N VAL A 21 -31.42 28.48 -24.15
CA VAL A 21 -30.17 27.79 -24.46
C VAL A 21 -30.04 26.55 -23.57
N GLU A 22 -30.03 25.39 -24.18
CA GLU A 22 -29.79 24.11 -23.51
C GLU A 22 -28.29 23.81 -23.55
N LEU A 23 -27.71 23.63 -22.37
CA LEU A 23 -26.28 23.43 -22.15
C LEU A 23 -26.03 22.06 -21.55
N VAL A 24 -24.93 21.43 -21.96
CA VAL A 24 -24.43 20.19 -21.35
C VAL A 24 -23.00 20.36 -20.83
N CYS A 25 -22.72 19.80 -19.66
CA CYS A 25 -21.39 19.74 -19.09
C CYS A 25 -20.52 18.73 -19.84
N LYS A 26 -19.44 19.17 -20.48
CA LYS A 26 -18.42 18.29 -21.08
C LYS A 26 -17.34 17.89 -20.08
N THR A 27 -17.16 18.66 -19.02
CA THR A 27 -16.35 18.30 -17.84
C THR A 27 -17.09 18.70 -16.57
N ASP A 28 -16.59 18.26 -15.41
CA ASP A 28 -17.21 18.61 -14.12
C ASP A 28 -17.22 20.12 -13.89
N VAL A 29 -18.33 20.66 -13.41
CA VAL A 29 -18.53 22.08 -13.15
C VAL A 29 -18.74 22.31 -11.65
N HIS A 30 -17.98 23.23 -11.08
CA HIS A 30 -18.19 23.74 -9.72
C HIS A 30 -18.30 25.26 -9.71
N VAL A 31 -19.40 25.77 -9.19
CA VAL A 31 -19.60 27.19 -8.88
C VAL A 31 -20.03 27.27 -7.42
N GLY A 32 -19.12 27.74 -6.56
CA GLY A 32 -19.36 27.81 -5.12
C GLY A 32 -20.34 28.91 -4.71
N ASP A 33 -21.00 28.74 -3.58
CA ASP A 33 -21.88 29.75 -2.96
C ASP A 33 -21.14 30.77 -2.09
N GLY A 34 -19.82 30.62 -1.92
CA GLY A 34 -18.97 31.47 -1.09
C GLY A 34 -19.13 31.23 0.41
N ARG A 35 -19.87 30.20 0.84
CA ARG A 35 -20.04 29.83 2.25
C ARG A 35 -19.14 28.64 2.56
N GLU A 36 -18.33 28.74 3.62
CA GLU A 36 -17.67 27.55 4.18
C GLU A 36 -18.73 26.65 4.83
N ALA A 37 -18.79 25.40 4.38
CA ALA A 37 -19.87 24.48 4.70
C ALA A 37 -19.76 23.91 6.13
N VAL A 38 -20.14 24.68 7.15
CA VAL A 38 -20.31 24.16 8.53
C VAL A 38 -21.54 23.23 8.64
N LYS A 39 -22.38 23.11 7.59
CA LYS A 39 -23.69 22.44 7.63
C LYS A 39 -23.82 21.12 6.85
N ILE A 40 -22.80 20.62 6.15
CA ILE A 40 -22.99 19.62 5.07
C ILE A 40 -22.41 18.23 5.37
N GLU A 41 -22.25 17.85 6.64
CA GLU A 41 -21.97 16.43 6.97
C GLU A 41 -23.24 15.57 6.94
N ALA A 42 -24.42 16.16 7.20
CA ALA A 42 -25.70 15.44 7.13
C ALA A 42 -26.00 14.92 5.71
N GLU A 43 -25.59 15.66 4.68
CA GLU A 43 -25.71 15.26 3.27
C GLU A 43 -24.66 14.21 2.90
N ARG A 44 -23.44 14.30 3.46
CA ARG A 44 -22.39 13.26 3.31
C ARG A 44 -22.88 11.91 3.84
N CYS A 45 -23.63 11.87 4.94
CA CYS A 45 -24.18 10.62 5.50
C CYS A 45 -25.26 9.98 4.61
N LYS A 46 -26.06 10.77 3.86
CA LYS A 46 -27.03 10.24 2.89
C LYS A 46 -26.35 9.53 1.71
N ILE A 47 -25.22 10.06 1.26
CA ILE A 47 -24.39 9.52 0.16
C ILE A 47 -23.80 8.13 0.50
N TYR A 48 -23.51 7.86 1.78
CA TYR A 48 -22.94 6.57 2.21
C TYR A 48 -23.97 5.48 2.53
N GLY A 49 -25.27 5.80 2.56
CA GLY A 49 -26.33 4.81 2.84
C GLY A 49 -26.18 4.11 4.20
N SER A 50 -25.46 4.70 5.15
CA SER A 50 -25.24 4.10 6.47
C SER A 50 -25.91 4.92 7.56
N GLU A 51 -26.84 4.32 8.29
CA GLU A 51 -27.36 4.78 9.59
C GLU A 51 -26.28 4.70 10.70
N ARG A 52 -25.05 5.19 10.44
CA ARG A 52 -23.99 5.23 11.46
C ARG A 52 -23.99 6.57 12.18
N ASP A 53 -23.79 6.47 13.49
CA ASP A 53 -23.77 7.55 14.48
C ASP A 53 -23.10 8.84 13.99
N ILE A 54 -23.80 9.93 14.28
CA ILE A 54 -23.42 11.32 14.07
C ILE A 54 -22.02 11.55 14.66
N ALA A 55 -21.01 11.74 13.80
CA ALA A 55 -19.71 12.20 14.25
C ALA A 55 -19.87 13.53 15.00
N SER A 56 -19.33 13.60 16.22
CA SER A 56 -19.42 14.78 17.09
C SER A 56 -18.93 16.06 16.38
N LYS A 57 -19.47 17.22 16.79
CA LYS A 57 -19.06 18.56 16.32
C LYS A 57 -17.54 18.82 16.38
N GLU A 58 -16.80 18.08 17.21
CA GLU A 58 -15.34 18.17 17.32
C GLU A 58 -14.61 17.44 16.18
N ASN A 59 -15.08 16.25 15.76
CA ASN A 59 -14.53 15.54 14.59
C ASN A 59 -14.73 16.31 13.27
N LEU A 60 -15.77 17.16 13.21
CA LEU A 60 -16.16 17.97 12.06
C LEU A 60 -15.26 19.19 11.83
N LYS A 61 -14.56 19.67 12.86
CA LYS A 61 -13.54 20.73 12.71
C LYS A 61 -12.18 20.16 12.28
N GLU A 62 -11.97 18.86 12.43
CA GLU A 62 -10.65 18.25 12.23
C GLU A 62 -10.46 17.57 10.85
N ASN A 63 -11.53 17.28 10.08
CA ASN A 63 -11.47 16.47 8.86
C ASN A 63 -11.98 17.17 7.58
N GLY A 64 -11.11 17.97 6.95
CA GLY A 64 -11.23 18.41 5.55
C GLY A 64 -12.21 19.55 5.27
N THR A 65 -11.97 20.28 4.18
CA THR A 65 -12.84 21.37 3.73
C THR A 65 -13.82 20.88 2.67
N TYR A 66 -15.11 21.18 2.85
CA TYR A 66 -16.17 20.84 1.90
C TYR A 66 -16.68 22.12 1.21
N GLN A 67 -16.74 22.10 -0.12
CA GLN A 67 -17.25 23.21 -0.93
C GLN A 67 -18.51 22.78 -1.70
N CYS A 68 -19.64 23.42 -1.42
CA CYS A 68 -20.93 23.14 -2.04
C CYS A 68 -21.12 23.92 -3.35
N CYS A 69 -21.91 23.36 -4.27
CA CYS A 69 -22.42 24.09 -5.42
C CYS A 69 -23.42 25.17 -4.97
N TYR A 70 -23.51 26.25 -5.75
CA TYR A 70 -24.43 27.34 -5.51
C TYR A 70 -25.89 26.87 -5.44
N THR A 71 -26.56 27.23 -4.35
CA THR A 71 -27.99 27.00 -4.13
C THR A 71 -28.68 28.32 -3.82
N ARG A 72 -29.89 28.48 -4.37
CA ARG A 72 -30.76 29.61 -3.99
C ARG A 72 -31.22 29.45 -2.53
N PRO A 73 -31.74 30.51 -1.90
CA PRO A 73 -32.41 30.40 -0.60
C PRO A 73 -33.57 29.38 -0.57
N SER A 74 -34.15 29.07 -1.73
CA SER A 74 -35.16 28.01 -1.90
C SER A 74 -34.57 26.59 -1.99
N GLU A 75 -33.27 26.43 -1.71
CA GLU A 75 -32.48 25.18 -1.80
C GLU A 75 -32.37 24.57 -3.22
N ARG A 76 -32.83 25.29 -4.25
CA ARG A 76 -32.72 24.84 -5.65
C ARG A 76 -31.32 25.08 -6.20
N LEU A 77 -30.73 24.04 -6.79
CA LEU A 77 -29.49 24.10 -7.56
C LEU A 77 -29.69 24.85 -8.88
N VAL A 78 -28.78 25.79 -9.16
CA VAL A 78 -28.75 26.59 -10.39
C VAL A 78 -27.32 26.99 -10.74
N LEU A 79 -27.07 27.36 -12.00
CA LEU A 79 -25.88 28.15 -12.33
C LEU A 79 -26.22 29.64 -12.26
N PRO A 80 -25.52 30.45 -11.45
CA PRO A 80 -25.82 31.86 -11.30
C PRO A 80 -25.73 32.62 -12.64
N GLY A 81 -26.75 33.42 -12.95
CA GLY A 81 -26.81 34.25 -14.15
C GLY A 81 -25.67 35.27 -14.22
N SER A 82 -25.18 35.73 -13.06
CA SER A 82 -23.98 36.57 -12.97
C SER A 82 -22.72 35.87 -13.47
N THR A 83 -22.59 34.57 -13.21
CA THR A 83 -21.45 33.74 -13.62
C THR A 83 -21.53 33.44 -15.12
N LEU A 84 -22.72 33.13 -15.63
CA LEU A 84 -22.99 32.95 -17.05
C LEU A 84 -22.76 34.26 -17.84
N ARG A 85 -23.29 35.39 -17.35
CA ARG A 85 -23.07 36.72 -17.94
C ARG A 85 -21.59 37.08 -18.00
N GLY A 86 -20.87 36.86 -16.90
CA GLY A 86 -19.42 37.12 -16.84
C GLY A 86 -18.62 36.21 -17.77
N PHE A 87 -19.12 35.01 -18.09
CA PHE A 87 -18.52 34.10 -19.06
C PHE A 87 -18.74 34.56 -20.50
N LEU A 88 -20.00 34.82 -20.89
CA LEU A 88 -20.35 35.29 -22.24
C LEU A 88 -19.68 36.63 -22.57
N ARG A 89 -19.70 37.58 -21.62
CA ARG A 89 -19.00 38.87 -21.77
C ARG A 89 -17.50 38.71 -22.04
N ARG A 90 -16.85 37.69 -21.47
CA ARG A 90 -15.42 37.40 -21.69
C ARG A 90 -15.15 36.78 -23.06
N GLY A 91 -16.14 36.12 -23.67
CA GLY A 91 -16.04 35.54 -25.00
C GLY A 91 -15.92 36.58 -26.12
N LEU A 92 -16.57 37.75 -25.94
CA LEU A 92 -16.44 38.87 -26.87
C LEU A 92 -15.13 39.65 -26.64
N THR A 93 -14.42 40.01 -27.71
CA THR A 93 -13.20 40.82 -27.62
C THR A 93 -13.48 42.21 -27.04
N ARG A 94 -12.48 42.84 -26.41
CA ARG A 94 -12.63 44.19 -25.83
C ARG A 94 -12.89 45.28 -26.88
N ASN A 95 -12.53 45.03 -28.13
CA ASN A 95 -12.72 45.93 -29.27
C ASN A 95 -14.01 45.64 -30.06
N ASN A 96 -14.84 44.71 -29.58
CA ASN A 96 -16.14 44.46 -30.20
C ASN A 96 -17.13 45.53 -29.69
N ASP A 97 -17.63 46.38 -30.61
CA ASP A 97 -18.55 47.48 -30.28
C ASP A 97 -19.81 46.99 -29.56
N CYS A 98 -20.31 45.80 -29.92
CA CYS A 98 -21.49 45.18 -29.33
C CYS A 98 -21.24 44.69 -27.88
N ARG A 99 -19.99 44.49 -27.43
CA ARG A 99 -19.71 43.98 -26.06
C ARG A 99 -20.25 44.91 -24.98
N LYS A 100 -20.07 46.23 -25.16
CA LYS A 100 -20.54 47.26 -24.22
C LYS A 100 -22.05 47.43 -24.31
N GLU A 101 -22.62 47.33 -25.51
CA GLU A 101 -24.06 47.43 -25.75
C GLU A 101 -24.81 46.25 -25.12
N LEU A 102 -24.31 45.02 -25.31
CA LEU A 102 -24.92 43.81 -24.78
C LEU A 102 -24.79 43.71 -23.25
N PHE A 103 -23.60 43.94 -22.70
CA PHE A 103 -23.31 43.62 -21.29
C PHE A 103 -23.05 44.84 -20.40
N GLY A 104 -23.01 46.06 -20.93
CA GLY A 104 -22.69 47.31 -20.21
C GLY A 104 -21.19 47.63 -20.17
N PRO A 105 -20.80 48.86 -19.75
CA PRO A 105 -19.40 49.31 -19.68
C PRO A 105 -18.56 48.54 -18.64
N ASP A 106 -17.23 48.61 -18.74
CA ASP A 106 -16.27 47.91 -17.84
C ASP A 106 -16.05 48.67 -16.50
N ASP A 107 -16.25 49.98 -16.45
CA ASP A 107 -16.06 50.83 -15.26
C ASP A 107 -17.36 51.62 -14.96
N ILE A 108 -17.73 51.68 -13.68
CA ILE A 108 -18.95 52.34 -13.19
C ILE A 108 -18.64 53.81 -12.78
N GLY A 109 -17.35 54.19 -12.71
CA GLY A 109 -16.90 55.48 -12.17
C GLY A 109 -17.09 56.71 -13.06
N SER A 110 -17.38 56.57 -14.35
CA SER A 110 -17.60 57.70 -15.27
C SER A 110 -19.10 57.89 -15.53
N GLY A 111 -19.65 59.05 -15.19
CA GLY A 111 -21.09 59.34 -15.02
C GLY A 111 -22.05 59.21 -16.21
N GLU A 112 -21.71 58.46 -17.26
CA GLU A 112 -22.67 58.02 -18.29
C GLU A 112 -23.05 56.55 -18.05
N HIS A 113 -24.14 56.33 -17.31
CA HIS A 113 -24.58 55.01 -16.91
C HIS A 113 -25.61 54.44 -17.90
N ARG A 114 -25.15 53.63 -18.87
CA ARG A 114 -26.05 52.82 -19.71
C ARG A 114 -25.90 51.35 -19.35
N GLY A 115 -26.99 50.71 -18.91
CA GLY A 115 -27.03 49.26 -18.69
C GLY A 115 -26.97 48.51 -20.03
N GLY A 116 -26.35 47.33 -20.04
CA GLY A 116 -26.38 46.47 -21.22
C GLY A 116 -27.79 45.98 -21.55
N CYS A 117 -28.08 45.72 -22.82
CA CYS A 117 -29.41 45.28 -23.26
C CYS A 117 -29.70 43.80 -22.95
N VAL A 118 -28.70 42.99 -22.61
CA VAL A 118 -28.86 41.56 -22.28
C VAL A 118 -29.03 41.34 -20.77
N ARG A 119 -30.12 40.69 -20.37
CA ARG A 119 -30.33 40.07 -19.06
C ARG A 119 -30.07 38.57 -19.14
N VAL A 120 -29.25 38.05 -18.24
CA VAL A 120 -28.95 36.62 -18.13
C VAL A 120 -29.54 36.11 -16.83
N MET A 121 -30.52 35.21 -16.93
CA MET A 121 -31.15 34.60 -15.77
C MET A 121 -30.27 33.48 -15.21
N ASP A 122 -30.55 33.03 -13.98
CA ASP A 122 -29.92 31.81 -13.46
C ASP A 122 -30.34 30.62 -14.33
N ALA A 123 -29.38 29.81 -14.78
CA ALA A 123 -29.72 28.63 -15.55
C ALA A 123 -30.30 27.56 -14.64
N ARG A 124 -31.46 27.05 -15.04
CA ARG A 124 -32.15 25.96 -14.37
C ARG A 124 -31.34 24.69 -14.53
N TYR A 125 -31.04 24.02 -13.42
CA TYR A 125 -30.48 22.68 -13.47
C TYR A 125 -31.58 21.67 -13.80
N ASP A 126 -31.42 20.95 -14.92
CA ASP A 126 -32.39 19.96 -15.41
C ASP A 126 -32.06 18.54 -14.95
N GLY A 127 -30.89 18.34 -14.33
CA GLY A 127 -30.43 17.05 -13.83
C GLY A 127 -29.38 16.38 -14.71
N CYS A 128 -28.98 15.19 -14.30
CA CYS A 128 -28.31 14.19 -15.13
C CYS A 128 -28.60 12.79 -14.62
N ASP A 129 -28.42 11.81 -15.50
CA ASP A 129 -28.36 10.41 -15.09
C ASP A 129 -27.14 10.18 -14.16
N PRO A 130 -27.21 9.18 -13.27
CA PRO A 130 -26.07 8.82 -12.42
C PRO A 130 -24.84 8.49 -13.28
N THR A 131 -23.80 9.31 -13.19
CA THR A 131 -22.52 9.12 -13.88
C THR A 131 -21.47 8.49 -12.95
N LEU A 132 -20.29 8.15 -13.48
CA LEU A 132 -19.13 7.65 -12.71
C LEU A 132 -18.46 8.72 -11.85
N VAL A 133 -19.22 9.36 -10.99
CA VAL A 133 -18.67 10.27 -10.00
C VAL A 133 -18.31 9.54 -8.73
N SER A 134 -17.23 9.98 -8.09
CA SER A 134 -16.73 9.37 -6.86
C SER A 134 -17.86 9.19 -5.83
N TYR A 135 -18.71 10.21 -5.65
CA TYR A 135 -19.88 10.02 -4.81
C TYR A 135 -21.07 10.70 -5.43
N TRP A 136 -22.14 9.93 -5.66
CA TRP A 136 -23.38 10.43 -6.23
C TRP A 136 -24.36 10.82 -5.13
N HIS A 137 -24.88 12.05 -5.19
CA HIS A 137 -25.97 12.51 -4.34
C HIS A 137 -27.30 12.34 -5.10
N PRO A 138 -28.16 11.36 -4.76
CA PRO A 138 -29.36 11.06 -5.52
C PRO A 138 -30.37 12.22 -5.53
N ASP A 139 -30.63 12.86 -4.38
CA ASP A 139 -31.66 13.91 -4.29
C ASP A 139 -31.26 15.21 -5.03
N ARG A 140 -29.97 15.52 -5.05
CA ARG A 140 -29.41 16.72 -5.67
C ARG A 140 -28.94 16.47 -7.10
N MET A 141 -28.83 15.21 -7.50
CA MET A 141 -28.23 14.75 -8.76
C MET A 141 -26.81 15.29 -9.00
N THR A 142 -26.05 15.52 -7.93
CA THR A 142 -24.68 16.05 -7.98
C THR A 142 -23.64 15.00 -7.63
N GLY A 143 -22.39 15.24 -8.05
CA GLY A 143 -21.24 14.42 -7.70
C GLY A 143 -20.38 15.06 -6.61
N LEU A 144 -19.53 14.26 -5.97
CA LEU A 144 -18.44 14.76 -5.14
C LEU A 144 -17.09 14.38 -5.75
N ARG A 145 -16.17 15.33 -5.78
CA ARG A 145 -14.77 15.13 -6.16
C ARG A 145 -13.87 15.33 -4.94
N SER A 146 -13.09 14.32 -4.61
CA SER A 146 -12.06 14.42 -3.58
C SER A 146 -10.74 14.89 -4.19
N GLY A 147 -10.05 15.80 -3.50
CA GLY A 147 -8.67 16.14 -3.78
C GLY A 147 -7.79 15.94 -2.56
N ILE A 148 -6.53 15.64 -2.79
CA ILE A 148 -5.50 15.56 -1.75
C ILE A 148 -4.45 16.64 -1.99
N LYS A 149 -3.92 17.19 -0.90
CA LYS A 149 -2.71 18.00 -0.90
C LYS A 149 -1.54 17.12 -0.50
N ILE A 150 -0.45 17.20 -1.25
CA ILE A 150 0.81 16.49 -0.95
C ILE A 150 1.76 17.50 -0.31
N ARG A 151 2.44 17.09 0.77
CA ARG A 151 3.58 17.80 1.37
C ARG A 151 4.82 17.55 0.52
N PRO A 152 5.35 18.56 -0.20
CA PRO A 152 6.49 18.38 -1.09
C PRO A 152 7.71 17.78 -0.39
N GLU A 153 7.99 18.20 0.86
CA GLU A 153 9.16 17.79 1.62
C GLU A 153 9.20 16.28 1.89
N THR A 154 8.05 15.70 2.25
CA THR A 154 7.93 14.31 2.70
C THR A 154 7.48 13.40 1.57
N GLY A 155 6.95 13.98 0.47
CA GLY A 155 6.33 13.25 -0.63
C GLY A 155 5.05 12.52 -0.25
N THR A 156 4.40 12.92 0.85
CA THR A 156 3.20 12.25 1.40
C THR A 156 1.99 13.17 1.46
N GLN A 157 0.79 12.59 1.63
CA GLN A 157 -0.43 13.37 1.81
C GLN A 157 -0.34 14.22 3.09
N ASP A 158 -0.77 15.47 2.98
CA ASP A 158 -1.02 16.36 4.11
C ASP A 158 -2.25 15.84 4.86
N GLY A 159 -2.11 15.54 6.16
CA GLY A 159 -3.18 14.94 6.97
C GLY A 159 -4.44 15.80 7.05
N LYS A 160 -4.31 17.13 6.92
CA LYS A 160 -5.43 18.09 6.82
C LYS A 160 -5.74 18.53 5.38
N GLY A 161 -5.06 17.91 4.41
CA GLY A 161 -5.09 18.28 3.00
C GLY A 161 -6.13 17.56 2.16
N LEU A 162 -7.07 16.84 2.79
CA LEU A 162 -8.21 16.25 2.11
C LEU A 162 -9.32 17.30 1.95
N PHE A 163 -9.75 17.55 0.72
CA PHE A 163 -10.82 18.50 0.44
C PHE A 163 -11.80 17.91 -0.57
N TYR A 164 -13.05 18.35 -0.48
CA TYR A 164 -14.13 17.86 -1.30
C TYR A 164 -14.84 19.01 -2.00
N HIS A 165 -15.11 18.84 -3.29
CA HIS A 165 -15.94 19.76 -4.08
C HIS A 165 -17.19 19.02 -4.54
N GLU A 166 -18.37 19.54 -4.21
CA GLU A 166 -19.60 19.17 -4.91
C GLU A 166 -19.48 19.65 -6.35
N VAL A 167 -19.84 18.82 -7.32
CA VAL A 167 -19.75 19.14 -8.74
C VAL A 167 -21.06 18.79 -9.44
N TYR A 168 -21.42 19.61 -10.42
CA TYR A 168 -22.29 19.16 -11.50
C TYR A 168 -21.41 18.30 -12.42
N PRO A 169 -21.68 17.00 -12.52
CA PRO A 169 -20.76 16.13 -13.23
C PRO A 169 -20.85 16.31 -14.74
N GLN A 170 -19.84 15.81 -15.46
CA GLN A 170 -19.94 15.63 -16.91
C GLN A 170 -21.28 14.95 -17.29
N GLY A 171 -22.01 15.52 -18.25
CA GLY A 171 -23.35 15.11 -18.66
C GLY A 171 -24.51 15.88 -17.99
N ALA A 172 -24.25 16.67 -16.95
CA ALA A 172 -25.23 17.59 -16.35
C ALA A 172 -25.80 18.58 -17.37
N ARG A 173 -27.13 18.76 -17.35
CA ARG A 173 -27.83 19.67 -18.26
C ARG A 173 -28.39 20.90 -17.57
N PHE A 174 -28.35 22.02 -18.28
CA PHE A 174 -28.88 23.29 -17.83
C PHE A 174 -29.65 24.00 -18.93
N THR A 175 -30.78 24.61 -18.55
CA THR A 175 -31.52 25.53 -19.42
C THR A 175 -31.22 26.96 -18.98
N ALA A 176 -30.53 27.74 -19.80
CA ALA A 176 -30.27 29.15 -19.59
C ALA A 176 -31.27 30.00 -20.38
N GLU A 177 -31.87 30.98 -19.70
CA GLU A 177 -32.76 31.97 -20.32
C GLU A 177 -32.07 33.33 -20.37
N LEU A 178 -32.04 33.95 -21.56
CA LEU A 178 -31.50 35.28 -21.77
C LEU A 178 -32.56 36.16 -22.41
N GLU A 179 -32.64 37.41 -21.99
CA GLU A 179 -33.57 38.38 -22.54
C GLU A 179 -32.84 39.61 -23.05
N MET A 180 -33.30 40.15 -24.17
CA MET A 180 -32.84 41.40 -24.74
C MET A 180 -34.04 42.31 -24.92
N ASP A 181 -33.93 43.58 -24.54
CA ASP A 181 -34.99 44.56 -24.74
C ASP A 181 -34.53 45.67 -25.69
N TRP A 182 -35.43 46.08 -26.59
CA TRP A 182 -35.23 47.19 -27.53
C TRP A 182 -34.01 47.02 -28.44
N VAL A 183 -33.93 45.86 -29.09
CA VAL A 183 -32.76 45.45 -29.88
C VAL A 183 -33.05 45.29 -31.37
N ASP A 184 -32.01 45.37 -32.19
CA ASP A 184 -32.05 45.03 -33.62
C ASP A 184 -31.31 43.70 -33.93
N GLU A 185 -31.27 43.31 -35.21
CA GLU A 185 -30.65 42.07 -35.66
C GLU A 185 -29.13 42.02 -35.39
N SER A 186 -28.44 43.16 -35.41
CA SER A 186 -26.99 43.24 -35.15
C SER A 186 -26.67 42.87 -33.70
N GLU A 187 -27.48 43.34 -32.74
CA GLU A 187 -27.32 42.99 -31.33
C GLU A 187 -27.66 41.51 -31.07
N ILE A 188 -28.70 40.98 -31.74
CA ILE A 188 -29.04 39.55 -31.70
C ILE A 188 -27.87 38.70 -32.20
N ASP A 189 -27.27 39.06 -33.34
CA ASP A 189 -26.10 38.39 -33.89
C ASP A 189 -24.89 38.49 -32.95
N GLY A 190 -24.71 39.65 -32.31
CA GLY A 190 -23.67 39.86 -31.29
C GLY A 190 -23.84 38.93 -30.07
N LEU A 191 -25.08 38.66 -29.65
CA LEU A 191 -25.33 37.67 -28.59
C LEU A 191 -25.10 36.24 -29.09
N ILE A 192 -25.52 35.90 -30.31
CA ILE A 192 -25.25 34.58 -30.92
C ILE A 192 -23.74 34.34 -30.99
N GLU A 193 -22.95 35.35 -31.36
CA GLU A 193 -21.49 35.27 -31.35
C GLU A 193 -20.93 35.04 -29.95
N ALA A 194 -21.48 35.70 -28.92
CA ALA A 194 -21.08 35.43 -27.54
C ALA A 194 -21.41 34.01 -27.09
N LEU A 195 -22.56 33.45 -27.52
CA LEU A 195 -23.02 32.10 -27.18
C LEU A 195 -22.11 31.00 -27.78
N LYS A 196 -21.43 31.26 -28.91
CA LYS A 196 -20.43 30.34 -29.48
C LYS A 196 -19.29 30.00 -28.52
N ARG A 197 -19.10 30.77 -27.43
CA ARG A 197 -18.12 30.47 -26.38
C ARG A 197 -18.41 29.19 -25.60
N TRP A 198 -19.65 28.69 -25.63
CA TRP A 198 -20.04 27.37 -25.12
C TRP A 198 -19.87 26.31 -26.23
N ASP A 199 -18.63 26.11 -26.66
CA ASP A 199 -18.21 25.22 -27.75
C ASP A 199 -17.64 23.88 -27.27
N GLY A 200 -17.56 23.67 -25.96
CA GLY A 200 -16.91 22.49 -25.37
C GLY A 200 -15.38 22.55 -25.35
N ASP A 201 -14.76 23.70 -25.65
CA ASP A 201 -13.30 23.86 -25.58
C ASP A 201 -12.79 23.89 -24.13
N LEU A 202 -11.69 23.18 -23.88
CA LEU A 202 -11.09 23.06 -22.54
C LEU A 202 -10.56 24.39 -21.97
N THR A 203 -10.26 25.36 -22.82
CA THR A 203 -9.83 26.70 -22.42
C THR A 203 -11.01 27.60 -22.04
N HIS A 204 -12.23 27.19 -22.36
CA HIS A 204 -13.47 27.94 -22.13
C HIS A 204 -14.18 27.44 -20.87
N GLY A 205 -13.42 27.24 -19.78
CA GLY A 205 -13.96 26.82 -18.49
C GLY A 205 -14.70 27.92 -17.73
N LEU A 206 -15.81 27.55 -17.08
CA LEU A 206 -16.61 28.32 -16.15
C LEU A 206 -16.31 27.94 -14.68
N GLY A 207 -16.47 28.87 -13.74
CA GLY A 207 -16.40 28.54 -12.32
C GLY A 207 -14.98 28.26 -11.80
N ALA A 208 -14.87 27.33 -10.85
CA ALA A 208 -13.62 26.97 -10.17
C ALA A 208 -12.80 25.96 -10.96
N LYS A 209 -11.49 25.87 -10.65
CA LYS A 209 -10.57 24.85 -11.19
C LYS A 209 -10.50 24.77 -12.73
N LYS A 210 -10.80 25.85 -13.45
CA LYS A 210 -10.77 25.92 -14.93
C LYS A 210 -9.47 25.42 -15.56
N THR A 211 -8.32 25.79 -14.99
CA THR A 211 -6.99 25.37 -15.46
C THR A 211 -6.67 23.89 -15.15
N LYS A 212 -7.54 23.23 -14.41
CA LYS A 212 -7.56 21.80 -14.16
C LYS A 212 -8.60 21.08 -15.03
N SER A 213 -9.07 21.74 -16.09
CA SER A 213 -10.04 21.22 -17.06
C SER A 213 -11.47 21.08 -16.54
N TRP A 214 -11.85 21.84 -15.51
CA TRP A 214 -13.23 21.93 -15.03
C TRP A 214 -14.01 23.05 -15.72
N GLY A 215 -15.33 22.96 -15.65
CA GLY A 215 -16.20 24.07 -16.00
C GLY A 215 -16.61 24.14 -17.47
N VAL A 216 -16.36 23.10 -18.26
CA VAL A 216 -16.55 23.16 -19.71
C VAL A 216 -17.99 22.81 -20.06
N LEU A 217 -18.65 23.71 -20.78
CA LEU A 217 -20.04 23.61 -21.22
C LEU A 217 -20.11 23.71 -22.74
N GLU A 218 -21.09 23.01 -23.32
CA GLU A 218 -21.39 23.04 -24.75
C GLU A 218 -22.88 23.28 -24.98
N VAL A 219 -23.24 24.04 -26.01
CA VAL A 219 -24.64 24.22 -26.41
C VAL A 219 -25.14 22.95 -27.11
N GLU A 220 -26.18 22.30 -26.57
CA GLU A 220 -26.89 21.23 -27.27
C GLU A 220 -27.97 21.81 -28.19
N LYS A 221 -28.70 22.83 -27.72
CA LYS A 221 -29.76 23.50 -28.48
C LYS A 221 -29.84 24.97 -28.13
N CYS A 222 -30.11 25.82 -29.12
CA CYS A 222 -30.37 27.24 -28.93
C CYS A 222 -31.54 27.67 -29.80
N SER A 223 -32.46 28.42 -29.22
CA SER A 223 -33.57 29.03 -29.95
C SER A 223 -33.93 30.38 -29.34
N TYR A 224 -34.55 31.27 -30.10
CA TYR A 224 -35.13 32.48 -29.55
C TYR A 224 -36.52 32.76 -30.11
N ARG A 225 -37.31 33.48 -29.33
CA ARG A 225 -38.60 34.06 -29.74
C ARG A 225 -38.56 35.56 -29.53
N SER A 226 -39.29 36.31 -30.35
CA SER A 226 -39.25 37.78 -30.29
C SER A 226 -40.64 38.41 -30.38
N ILE A 227 -40.75 39.61 -29.79
CA ILE A 227 -41.89 40.51 -29.91
C ILE A 227 -41.42 41.66 -30.81
N SER A 228 -42.02 41.79 -31.99
CA SER A 228 -41.74 42.92 -32.88
C SER A 228 -42.28 44.23 -32.30
N THR A 229 -41.66 45.37 -32.67
CA THR A 229 -42.16 46.70 -32.27
C THR A 229 -43.60 46.95 -32.73
N ASP A 230 -44.00 46.38 -33.87
CA ASP A 230 -45.36 46.51 -34.40
C ASP A 230 -46.36 45.71 -33.57
N ALA A 231 -45.99 44.50 -33.13
CA ALA A 231 -46.84 43.65 -32.29
C ALA A 231 -47.12 44.32 -30.93
N ILE A 232 -46.10 44.89 -30.28
CA ILE A 232 -46.28 45.58 -28.99
C ILE A 232 -47.07 46.90 -29.16
N HIS A 233 -46.83 47.65 -30.23
CA HIS A 233 -47.59 48.87 -30.53
C HIS A 233 -49.08 48.56 -30.72
N ASN A 234 -49.39 47.55 -31.53
CA ASN A 234 -50.77 47.10 -31.76
C ASN A 234 -51.45 46.59 -30.49
N TRP A 235 -50.69 46.01 -29.56
CA TRP A 235 -51.21 45.56 -28.28
C TRP A 235 -51.57 46.72 -27.34
N PHE A 236 -50.76 47.79 -27.30
CA PHE A 236 -51.10 49.00 -26.52
C PHE A 236 -52.31 49.76 -27.06
N VAL A 237 -52.56 49.70 -28.37
CA VAL A 237 -53.66 50.42 -29.03
C VAL A 237 -55.00 49.67 -28.94
N LYS A 238 -54.98 48.34 -28.75
CA LYS A 238 -56.20 47.53 -28.61
C LYS A 238 -56.70 47.52 -27.16
N ASP A 239 -57.90 48.05 -26.93
CA ASP A 239 -58.58 48.04 -25.64
C ASP A 239 -59.17 46.63 -25.37
N ASN A 240 -58.46 45.79 -24.61
CA ASN A 240 -58.88 44.44 -24.29
C ASN A 240 -58.48 44.06 -22.85
N ASP A 241 -59.40 43.44 -22.11
CA ASP A 241 -59.29 43.19 -20.66
C ASP A 241 -58.28 42.09 -20.25
N LYS A 242 -57.64 41.42 -21.22
CA LYS A 242 -56.61 40.40 -20.96
C LYS A 242 -55.26 40.86 -21.52
N ARG A 243 -54.42 41.38 -20.62
CA ARG A 243 -53.06 41.84 -20.89
C ARG A 243 -52.03 40.76 -20.56
N ASP A 244 -52.01 39.69 -21.34
CA ASP A 244 -50.91 38.73 -21.31
C ASP A 244 -49.91 39.09 -22.43
N ILE A 245 -48.70 39.50 -22.04
CA ILE A 245 -47.65 39.90 -22.97
C ILE A 245 -47.02 38.68 -23.67
N ASP A 246 -47.13 37.48 -23.08
CA ASP A 246 -46.51 36.27 -23.63
C ASP A 246 -47.16 35.82 -24.94
N VAL A 247 -48.42 36.21 -25.17
CA VAL A 247 -49.17 35.95 -26.42
C VAL A 247 -48.61 36.73 -27.61
N LEU A 248 -47.77 37.75 -27.36
CA LEU A 248 -47.17 38.56 -28.42
C LEU A 248 -45.86 37.99 -28.99
N PHE A 249 -45.29 36.97 -28.34
CA PHE A 249 -44.12 36.31 -28.89
C PHE A 249 -44.49 35.57 -30.18
N GLY A 250 -43.73 35.83 -31.24
CA GLY A 250 -43.83 35.06 -32.48
C GLY A 250 -43.31 33.63 -32.34
N ASP A 251 -43.27 32.91 -33.46
CA ASP A 251 -42.72 31.56 -33.53
C ASP A 251 -41.25 31.54 -33.09
N SER A 252 -40.86 30.41 -32.48
CA SER A 252 -39.47 30.16 -32.08
C SER A 252 -38.58 29.96 -33.31
N VAL A 253 -37.42 30.60 -33.30
CA VAL A 253 -36.38 30.49 -34.31
C VAL A 253 -35.23 29.64 -33.74
N ASP A 254 -34.96 28.49 -34.34
CA ASP A 254 -33.80 27.68 -33.99
C ASP A 254 -32.51 28.35 -34.49
N VAL A 255 -31.50 28.41 -33.61
CA VAL A 255 -30.20 29.00 -33.91
C VAL A 255 -29.15 27.90 -33.98
N SER A 256 -28.53 27.77 -35.14
CA SER A 256 -27.37 26.89 -35.29
C SER A 256 -26.12 27.55 -34.70
N ILE A 257 -25.74 27.15 -33.49
CA ILE A 257 -24.43 27.49 -32.94
C ILE A 257 -23.44 26.46 -33.49
N ALA A 258 -22.78 26.80 -34.59
CA ALA A 258 -21.77 25.93 -35.18
C ALA A 258 -20.65 25.67 -34.17
N SER A 259 -20.33 24.39 -33.94
CA SER A 259 -19.15 23.99 -33.19
C SER A 259 -17.92 24.56 -33.90
N ILE A 260 -17.22 25.48 -33.23
CA ILE A 260 -15.94 26.02 -33.68
C ILE A 260 -14.97 24.83 -33.85
N GLU A 261 -14.07 24.87 -34.83
CA GLU A 261 -13.00 23.87 -34.94
C GLU A 261 -12.30 23.75 -33.58
N LYS A 262 -12.36 22.55 -32.99
CA LYS A 262 -11.73 22.28 -31.69
C LYS A 262 -10.27 22.66 -31.77
N GLN A 263 -9.82 23.53 -30.88
CA GLN A 263 -8.43 23.96 -30.87
C GLN A 263 -7.55 22.72 -30.63
N LEU A 264 -6.57 22.51 -31.51
CA LEU A 264 -5.58 21.46 -31.34
C LEU A 264 -4.79 21.73 -30.06
N LEU A 265 -4.30 20.66 -29.43
CA LEU A 265 -3.38 20.78 -28.31
C LEU A 265 -2.14 21.56 -28.74
N ASP A 266 -1.70 22.51 -27.91
CA ASP A 266 -0.47 23.25 -28.16
C ASP A 266 0.73 22.30 -28.11
N VAL A 267 0.75 21.39 -27.13
CA VAL A 267 1.80 20.37 -26.98
C VAL A 267 1.15 18.99 -26.87
N PRO A 268 0.94 18.26 -28.00
CA PRO A 268 0.39 16.91 -27.97
C PRO A 268 1.41 15.93 -27.36
N LEU A 269 0.99 15.17 -26.34
CA LEU A 269 1.85 14.22 -25.64
C LEU A 269 1.18 12.86 -25.53
N THR A 270 1.83 11.83 -26.08
CA THR A 270 1.41 10.44 -25.88
C THR A 270 2.29 9.83 -24.80
N LEU A 271 1.66 9.33 -23.73
CA LEU A 271 2.34 8.70 -22.61
C LEU A 271 2.31 7.18 -22.75
N ILE A 272 3.37 6.51 -22.33
CA ILE A 272 3.42 5.06 -22.18
C ILE A 272 3.73 4.68 -20.74
N THR A 273 2.98 3.72 -20.21
CA THR A 273 3.20 3.20 -18.85
C THR A 273 4.41 2.27 -18.83
N GLN A 274 5.46 2.60 -18.08
CA GLN A 274 6.62 1.70 -17.90
C GLN A 274 6.39 0.70 -16.75
N GLN A 275 5.51 1.09 -15.83
CA GLN A 275 5.01 0.32 -14.69
C GLN A 275 3.49 0.51 -14.62
N PRO A 276 2.74 -0.35 -13.93
CA PRO A 276 1.30 -0.16 -13.74
C PRO A 276 0.99 1.22 -13.15
N VAL A 277 -0.08 1.89 -13.59
CA VAL A 277 -0.42 3.26 -13.12
C VAL A 277 -1.79 3.29 -12.46
N LEU A 278 -1.83 3.83 -11.25
CA LEU A 278 -3.04 3.92 -10.44
C LEU A 278 -3.19 5.32 -9.87
N VAL A 279 -4.20 6.04 -10.32
CA VAL A 279 -4.79 7.15 -9.57
C VAL A 279 -6.11 6.62 -9.03
N HIS A 280 -6.20 6.52 -7.71
CA HIS A 280 -7.35 5.88 -7.07
C HIS A 280 -8.52 6.85 -6.97
N ASP A 281 -9.71 6.39 -7.39
CA ASP A 281 -10.98 7.00 -7.03
C ASP A 281 -11.73 6.10 -6.04
N PRO A 282 -11.78 6.44 -4.74
CA PRO A 282 -12.48 5.65 -3.72
C PRO A 282 -13.96 5.45 -4.01
N GLY A 283 -14.53 6.36 -4.79
CA GLY A 283 -15.93 6.38 -5.10
C GLY A 283 -16.37 5.50 -6.26
N GLN A 284 -15.43 5.20 -7.15
CA GLN A 284 -15.62 4.22 -8.23
C GLN A 284 -15.27 2.80 -7.77
N ALA A 285 -14.70 2.64 -6.57
CA ALA A 285 -14.43 1.33 -5.99
C ALA A 285 -15.74 0.65 -5.56
N PRO A 286 -15.89 -0.67 -5.81
CA PRO A 286 -17.08 -1.40 -5.40
C PRO A 286 -17.23 -1.41 -3.87
N LYS A 287 -18.45 -1.15 -3.39
CA LYS A 287 -18.77 -1.13 -1.95
C LYS A 287 -18.82 -2.57 -1.41
N LYS A 288 -17.89 -2.92 -0.51
CA LYS A 288 -17.93 -4.17 0.27
C LYS A 288 -18.91 -4.04 1.45
N ARG A 289 -19.73 -5.07 1.71
CA ARG A 289 -20.67 -5.11 2.85
C ARG A 289 -19.90 -5.23 4.16
N LYS A 290 -20.42 -4.63 5.25
CA LYS A 290 -19.77 -4.69 6.57
C LYS A 290 -20.15 -5.96 7.33
N GLY A 291 -19.15 -6.75 7.69
CA GLY A 291 -19.24 -8.02 8.41
C GLY A 291 -18.13 -8.94 7.90
N ASN A 292 -17.59 -9.84 8.72
CA ASN A 292 -16.48 -10.74 8.35
C ASN A 292 -16.63 -11.27 6.92
N HIS A 293 -15.84 -10.72 5.98
CA HIS A 293 -15.69 -11.10 4.58
C HIS A 293 -16.69 -12.17 4.09
N GLU A 294 -17.94 -11.78 3.82
CA GLU A 294 -18.90 -12.68 3.15
C GLU A 294 -18.25 -13.17 1.84
N LYS A 295 -18.40 -14.46 1.50
CA LYS A 295 -17.72 -15.10 0.35
C LYS A 295 -17.90 -14.33 -0.97
N GLU A 296 -18.98 -13.58 -1.13
CA GLU A 296 -19.31 -12.79 -2.33
C GLU A 296 -18.44 -11.54 -2.52
N ASP A 297 -17.91 -10.94 -1.44
CA ASP A 297 -17.11 -9.70 -1.51
C ASP A 297 -15.59 -9.94 -1.66
N GLN A 298 -15.14 -11.21 -1.54
CA GLN A 298 -13.73 -11.60 -1.49
C GLN A 298 -12.95 -11.42 -2.80
N GLY A 299 -13.62 -11.05 -3.90
CA GLY A 299 -12.99 -10.77 -5.21
C GLY A 299 -13.04 -9.31 -5.66
N LEU A 300 -13.67 -8.42 -4.90
CA LEU A 300 -13.82 -7.01 -5.29
C LEU A 300 -12.53 -6.21 -5.00
N PRO A 301 -12.03 -5.40 -5.94
CA PRO A 301 -10.82 -4.61 -5.73
C PRO A 301 -11.03 -3.51 -4.69
N ASP A 302 -10.02 -3.29 -3.83
CA ASP A 302 -10.01 -2.21 -2.83
C ASP A 302 -9.61 -0.88 -3.46
N LEU A 303 -8.69 -0.92 -4.41
CA LEU A 303 -8.24 0.25 -5.16
C LEU A 303 -8.51 0.05 -6.65
N VAL A 304 -9.22 0.99 -7.27
CA VAL A 304 -9.47 0.99 -8.73
C VAL A 304 -8.89 2.24 -9.38
N CYS A 305 -8.48 2.11 -10.64
CA CYS A 305 -8.05 3.23 -11.46
C CYS A 305 -9.21 4.18 -11.77
N TYR A 306 -8.88 5.47 -11.80
CA TYR A 306 -9.80 6.53 -12.17
C TYR A 306 -10.33 6.32 -13.60
N ARG A 307 -11.65 6.44 -13.76
CA ARG A 307 -12.36 6.36 -15.04
C ARG A 307 -13.09 7.66 -15.35
N ASN A 308 -13.15 8.02 -16.63
CA ASN A 308 -13.97 9.13 -17.12
C ASN A 308 -15.45 8.73 -17.21
N ALA A 309 -16.33 9.66 -17.62
CA ALA A 309 -17.76 9.39 -17.78
C ALA A 309 -18.06 8.24 -18.77
N ASP A 310 -17.19 8.00 -19.74
CA ASP A 310 -17.30 6.92 -20.73
C ASP A 310 -16.79 5.55 -20.22
N GLN A 311 -16.54 5.40 -18.90
CA GLN A 311 -16.01 4.19 -18.26
C GLN A 311 -14.58 3.81 -18.70
N LYS A 312 -13.89 4.67 -19.46
CA LYS A 312 -12.52 4.44 -19.89
C LYS A 312 -11.53 4.92 -18.83
N ALA A 313 -10.52 4.10 -18.54
CA ALA A 313 -9.49 4.45 -17.58
C ALA A 313 -8.68 5.66 -18.09
N THR A 314 -8.42 6.62 -17.22
CA THR A 314 -7.70 7.85 -17.57
C THR A 314 -6.90 8.36 -16.38
N LEU A 315 -6.00 9.32 -16.63
CA LEU A 315 -5.29 10.03 -15.58
C LEU A 315 -5.91 11.42 -15.42
N PRO A 316 -6.37 11.79 -14.21
CA PRO A 316 -6.91 13.11 -13.96
C PRO A 316 -5.90 14.21 -14.30
N PRO A 317 -6.29 15.28 -15.01
CA PRO A 317 -5.44 16.42 -15.31
C PRO A 317 -4.73 16.98 -14.08
N GLU A 318 -5.38 16.96 -12.92
CA GLU A 318 -4.87 17.46 -11.65
C GLU A 318 -3.67 16.67 -11.14
N SER A 319 -3.70 15.36 -11.35
CA SER A 319 -2.61 14.46 -10.94
C SER A 319 -1.38 14.65 -11.83
N LEU A 320 -1.60 14.86 -13.14
CA LEU A 320 -0.54 15.15 -14.11
C LEU A 320 0.08 16.54 -13.88
N THR A 321 -0.76 17.57 -13.72
CA THR A 321 -0.29 18.93 -13.39
C THR A 321 0.46 18.95 -12.07
N GLY A 322 -0.03 18.24 -11.04
CA GLY A 322 0.62 18.16 -9.74
C GLY A 322 2.00 17.49 -9.82
N ALA A 323 2.12 16.38 -10.54
CA ALA A 323 3.39 15.71 -10.74
C ALA A 323 4.39 16.54 -11.57
N LEU A 324 3.92 17.25 -12.61
CA LEU A 324 4.77 18.11 -13.42
C LEU A 324 5.25 19.34 -12.63
N ARG A 325 4.36 19.94 -11.82
CA ARG A 325 4.70 21.03 -10.91
C ARG A 325 5.77 20.60 -9.91
N ASP A 326 5.64 19.41 -9.33
CA ASP A 326 6.59 18.86 -8.36
C ASP A 326 7.99 18.61 -8.96
N ILE A 327 8.07 18.24 -10.25
CA ILE A 327 9.34 18.19 -10.99
C ILE A 327 9.88 19.61 -11.21
N ALA A 328 9.06 20.54 -11.69
CA ALA A 328 9.49 21.91 -11.92
C ALA A 328 9.99 22.59 -10.64
N THR A 329 9.32 22.40 -9.51
CA THR A 329 9.76 22.87 -8.19
C THR A 329 11.11 22.28 -7.81
N ARG A 330 11.30 20.97 -7.97
CA ARG A 330 12.60 20.33 -7.71
C ARG A 330 13.72 20.92 -8.54
N ILE A 331 13.50 21.10 -9.84
CA ILE A 331 14.50 21.64 -10.76
C ILE A 331 14.86 23.07 -10.36
N ALA A 332 13.86 23.95 -10.18
CA ALA A 332 14.09 25.34 -9.82
C ALA A 332 14.78 25.45 -8.44
N ALA A 333 14.33 24.70 -7.44
CA ALA A 333 14.93 24.69 -6.11
C ALA A 333 16.37 24.17 -6.13
N THR A 334 16.67 23.14 -6.93
CA THR A 334 18.05 22.65 -7.08
C THR A 334 18.95 23.69 -7.75
N LEU A 335 18.49 24.36 -8.81
CA LEU A 335 19.25 25.42 -9.47
C LEU A 335 19.55 26.59 -8.52
N ILE A 336 18.59 26.99 -7.69
CA ILE A 336 18.78 28.03 -6.66
C ILE A 336 19.72 27.53 -5.55
N ASN A 337 19.56 26.29 -5.08
CA ASN A 337 20.41 25.71 -4.04
C ASN A 337 21.88 25.68 -4.45
N ASN A 338 22.17 25.44 -5.73
CA ASN A 338 23.53 25.52 -6.28
C ASN A 338 24.18 26.91 -6.17
N ARG A 339 23.41 27.96 -5.83
CA ARG A 339 23.88 29.34 -5.63
C ARG A 339 23.98 29.73 -4.16
N ILE A 340 23.04 29.26 -3.35
CA ILE A 340 22.84 29.76 -2.00
C ILE A 340 23.28 28.77 -0.91
N ASP A 341 23.41 27.49 -1.24
CA ASP A 341 23.75 26.40 -0.32
C ASP A 341 22.87 26.34 0.94
N ASP A 342 21.60 26.72 0.78
CA ASP A 342 20.53 26.69 1.78
C ASP A 342 19.29 26.01 1.17
N PRO A 343 19.11 24.71 1.42
CA PRO A 343 18.01 23.93 0.84
C PRO A 343 16.61 24.45 1.19
N ASN A 344 16.45 25.07 2.37
CA ASN A 344 15.15 25.55 2.83
C ASN A 344 14.79 26.83 2.10
N LYS A 345 15.71 27.80 2.12
CA LYS A 345 15.54 29.07 1.40
C LYS A 345 15.39 28.85 -0.12
N ALA A 346 16.07 27.84 -0.68
CA ALA A 346 16.00 27.55 -2.11
C ALA A 346 14.59 27.14 -2.57
N VAL A 347 13.87 26.36 -1.75
CA VAL A 347 12.48 25.98 -2.05
C VAL A 347 11.54 27.17 -1.87
N GLU A 348 11.75 27.99 -0.86
CA GLU A 348 10.98 29.22 -0.64
C GLU A 348 11.09 30.16 -1.85
N GLU A 349 12.30 30.36 -2.39
CA GLU A 349 12.56 31.19 -3.57
C GLU A 349 12.09 30.55 -4.89
N ALA A 350 12.08 29.22 -5.00
CA ALA A 350 11.55 28.52 -6.18
C ALA A 350 10.03 28.65 -6.32
N ASN A 351 9.29 28.72 -5.21
CA ASN A 351 7.83 28.70 -5.21
C ASN A 351 7.18 29.86 -6.01
N PRO A 352 7.62 31.12 -5.87
CA PRO A 352 7.13 32.23 -6.71
C PRO A 352 7.36 31.99 -8.22
N LEU A 353 8.54 31.52 -8.63
CA LEU A 353 8.86 31.23 -10.04
C LEU A 353 7.93 30.17 -10.62
N VAL A 354 7.78 29.04 -9.92
CA VAL A 354 6.90 27.95 -10.35
C VAL A 354 5.44 28.40 -10.38
N SER A 355 5.02 29.27 -9.46
CA SER A 355 3.64 29.75 -9.40
C SER A 355 3.28 30.66 -10.59
N LYS A 356 4.25 31.39 -11.18
CA LYS A 356 4.04 32.14 -12.44
C LYS A 356 3.66 31.24 -13.63
N ILE A 357 4.02 29.95 -13.58
CA ILE A 357 3.69 28.95 -14.63
C ILE A 357 2.47 28.12 -14.23
N PHE A 358 2.46 27.55 -13.02
CA PHE A 358 1.46 26.57 -12.56
C PHE A 358 0.34 27.17 -11.70
N GLY A 359 0.35 28.47 -11.48
CA GLY A 359 -0.64 29.19 -10.68
C GLY A 359 -0.46 29.03 -9.17
N ASP A 360 -1.21 29.83 -8.41
CA ASP A 360 -1.38 29.72 -6.96
C ASP A 360 -2.81 30.19 -6.57
N THR A 361 -3.03 30.62 -5.33
CA THR A 361 -4.34 31.12 -4.88
C THR A 361 -4.72 32.48 -5.49
N ASN A 362 -3.73 33.26 -5.94
CA ASN A 362 -3.88 34.62 -6.44
C ASN A 362 -3.75 34.70 -7.97
N GLN A 363 -3.02 33.79 -8.60
CA GLN A 363 -2.82 33.76 -10.05
C GLN A 363 -3.24 32.41 -10.68
N ALA A 364 -3.88 32.46 -11.84
CA ALA A 364 -4.27 31.26 -12.58
C ALA A 364 -3.05 30.58 -13.23
N SER A 365 -3.08 29.26 -13.33
CA SER A 365 -2.08 28.49 -14.08
C SER A 365 -2.08 28.87 -15.56
N ARG A 366 -0.88 28.95 -16.15
CA ARG A 366 -0.67 29.09 -17.59
C ARG A 366 -0.63 27.75 -18.31
N VAL A 367 -0.51 26.66 -17.57
CA VAL A 367 -0.50 25.28 -18.09
C VAL A 367 -1.77 24.56 -17.67
N GLN A 368 -2.39 23.85 -18.62
CA GLN A 368 -3.51 22.95 -18.41
C GLN A 368 -3.25 21.62 -19.11
N TRP A 369 -3.65 20.51 -18.48
CA TRP A 369 -3.58 19.19 -19.08
C TRP A 369 -4.91 18.78 -19.70
N LYS A 370 -4.87 18.26 -20.92
CA LYS A 370 -5.93 17.40 -21.43
C LYS A 370 -5.69 15.97 -20.94
N ALA A 371 -6.70 15.37 -20.34
CA ALA A 371 -6.62 14.03 -19.77
C ALA A 371 -6.30 13.00 -20.87
N PRO A 372 -5.20 12.22 -20.75
CA PRO A 372 -4.91 11.14 -21.67
C PRO A 372 -5.77 9.92 -21.31
N VAL A 373 -6.30 9.22 -22.32
CA VAL A 373 -7.23 8.09 -22.14
C VAL A 373 -6.56 6.79 -22.52
N TYR A 374 -6.71 5.78 -21.68
CA TYR A 374 -6.37 4.41 -22.01
C TYR A 374 -7.53 3.77 -22.78
N LYS A 375 -7.24 3.28 -23.99
CA LYS A 375 -8.24 2.68 -24.87
C LYS A 375 -8.33 1.15 -24.78
N GLY A 376 -7.43 0.51 -24.04
CA GLY A 376 -7.48 -0.94 -23.81
C GLY A 376 -8.63 -1.33 -22.87
N ASP A 377 -8.97 -2.61 -22.89
CA ASP A 377 -10.03 -3.18 -22.06
C ASP A 377 -9.46 -4.07 -20.92
N ASP A 378 -8.16 -4.32 -20.92
CA ASP A 378 -7.45 -5.06 -19.87
C ASP A 378 -7.14 -4.19 -18.64
N VAL A 379 -6.93 -4.85 -17.51
CA VAL A 379 -6.60 -4.21 -16.22
C VAL A 379 -5.48 -4.98 -15.55
N HIS A 380 -4.58 -4.25 -14.89
CA HIS A 380 -3.54 -4.85 -14.08
C HIS A 380 -4.05 -5.03 -12.65
N THR A 381 -4.42 -6.26 -12.31
CA THR A 381 -4.86 -6.62 -10.97
C THR A 381 -3.69 -7.15 -10.16
N GLN A 382 -3.45 -6.57 -8.99
CA GLN A 382 -2.41 -7.02 -8.08
C GLN A 382 -2.92 -7.13 -6.65
N PHE A 383 -2.64 -8.28 -6.02
CA PHE A 383 -2.88 -8.48 -4.60
C PHE A 383 -1.62 -8.13 -3.80
N PHE A 384 -1.83 -7.40 -2.73
CA PHE A 384 -0.78 -6.97 -1.82
C PHE A 384 -0.99 -7.63 -0.47
N ILE A 385 0.10 -8.16 0.08
CA ILE A 385 0.17 -8.66 1.44
C ILE A 385 1.28 -7.91 2.18
N ALA A 386 1.14 -7.78 3.50
CA ALA A 386 2.26 -7.43 4.36
C ALA A 386 2.76 -8.70 5.05
N ILE A 387 4.07 -8.90 5.10
CA ILE A 387 4.68 -10.05 5.78
C ILE A 387 5.27 -9.56 7.08
N ASP A 388 4.82 -10.15 8.19
CA ASP A 388 5.37 -9.90 9.52
C ASP A 388 6.85 -10.29 9.55
N ARG A 389 7.71 -9.32 9.89
CA ARG A 389 9.16 -9.45 9.81
C ARG A 389 9.76 -10.40 10.84
N PHE A 390 9.01 -10.74 11.88
CA PHE A 390 9.48 -11.64 12.92
C PHE A 390 9.09 -13.09 12.63
N THR A 391 7.82 -13.34 12.36
CA THR A 391 7.28 -14.69 12.13
C THR A 391 7.53 -15.17 10.70
N GLY A 392 7.54 -14.25 9.73
CA GLY A 392 7.55 -14.53 8.29
C GLY A 392 6.17 -14.88 7.72
N GLY A 393 5.10 -14.74 8.52
CA GLY A 393 3.72 -14.97 8.10
C GLY A 393 3.05 -13.72 7.51
N VAL A 394 1.87 -13.89 6.90
CA VAL A 394 1.06 -12.77 6.41
C VAL A 394 0.47 -12.01 7.60
N LYS A 395 0.51 -10.67 7.55
CA LYS A 395 -0.11 -9.81 8.57
C LYS A 395 -1.63 -9.80 8.40
N ASP A 396 -2.36 -10.05 9.47
CA ASP A 396 -3.82 -10.10 9.45
C ASP A 396 -4.40 -8.73 9.06
N GLY A 397 -5.43 -8.76 8.21
CA GLY A 397 -6.10 -7.55 7.69
C GLY A 397 -5.26 -6.70 6.73
N ALA A 398 -4.07 -7.14 6.34
CA ALA A 398 -3.20 -6.40 5.42
C ALA A 398 -3.31 -6.82 3.94
N LEU A 399 -4.17 -7.80 3.63
CA LEU A 399 -4.49 -8.18 2.25
C LEU A 399 -5.39 -7.12 1.62
N TYR A 400 -4.97 -6.58 0.48
CA TYR A 400 -5.82 -5.72 -0.36
C TYR A 400 -5.47 -5.91 -1.83
N CYS A 401 -6.43 -5.59 -2.69
CA CYS A 401 -6.34 -5.73 -4.14
C CYS A 401 -6.37 -4.36 -4.83
N ALA A 402 -5.49 -4.16 -5.81
CA ALA A 402 -5.47 -2.95 -6.63
C ALA A 402 -5.61 -3.28 -8.12
N CYS A 403 -6.48 -2.55 -8.82
CA CYS A 403 -6.66 -2.60 -10.26
C CYS A 403 -6.14 -1.30 -10.89
N ALA A 404 -5.16 -1.41 -11.78
CA ALA A 404 -4.45 -0.30 -12.38
C ALA A 404 -4.46 -0.37 -13.92
N ILE A 405 -4.06 0.73 -14.55
CA ILE A 405 -3.75 0.71 -15.99
C ILE A 405 -2.50 -0.17 -16.18
N PRO A 406 -2.54 -1.17 -17.09
CA PRO A 406 -1.44 -2.09 -17.30
C PRO A 406 -0.14 -1.42 -17.73
N PRO A 407 1.03 -1.99 -17.38
CA PRO A 407 2.30 -1.56 -17.95
C PRO A 407 2.37 -1.88 -19.45
N GLY A 408 3.07 -1.04 -20.22
CA GLY A 408 3.13 -1.10 -21.68
C GLY A 408 1.96 -0.38 -22.40
N SER A 409 0.98 0.12 -21.66
CA SER A 409 -0.20 0.80 -22.18
C SER A 409 0.14 2.18 -22.72
N LYS A 410 -0.34 2.48 -23.94
CA LYS A 410 -0.35 3.84 -24.49
C LYS A 410 -1.57 4.60 -23.98
N LEU A 411 -1.35 5.84 -23.53
CA LEU A 411 -2.38 6.78 -23.14
C LEU A 411 -2.46 7.89 -24.20
N GLU A 412 -3.60 7.95 -24.88
CA GLU A 412 -3.78 8.75 -26.09
C GLU A 412 -4.66 9.98 -25.86
N GLY A 413 -4.58 10.94 -26.78
CA GLY A 413 -5.46 12.11 -26.80
C GLY A 413 -5.20 13.14 -25.70
N GLY A 414 -4.11 12.98 -24.92
CA GLY A 414 -3.66 13.94 -23.92
C GLY A 414 -2.54 14.85 -24.41
N GLY A 415 -2.18 15.81 -23.56
CA GLY A 415 -1.17 16.82 -23.85
C GLY A 415 -1.37 18.08 -23.03
N LEU A 416 -0.51 19.08 -23.28
CA LEU A 416 -0.62 20.39 -22.64
C LEU A 416 -1.37 21.37 -23.53
N ILE A 417 -2.12 22.22 -22.85
CA ILE A 417 -2.72 23.44 -23.37
C ILE A 417 -2.07 24.60 -22.60
N LEU A 418 -1.58 25.59 -23.33
CA LEU A 418 -0.82 26.74 -22.84
C LEU A 418 -1.65 28.02 -23.01
N HIS A 419 -1.97 28.69 -21.89
CA HIS A 419 -2.93 29.80 -21.86
C HIS A 419 -2.30 31.19 -22.11
N LYS A 420 -3.01 32.02 -22.91
CA LYS A 420 -2.95 33.50 -23.06
C LYS A 420 -1.66 34.15 -23.63
N LYS A 421 -1.89 35.37 -24.19
CA LYS A 421 -1.20 36.12 -25.27
C LYS A 421 0.05 36.96 -24.94
N ASP A 422 0.50 37.03 -23.69
CA ASP A 422 1.79 37.66 -23.41
C ASP A 422 2.89 36.64 -23.72
N LYS A 423 3.92 37.06 -24.48
CA LYS A 423 5.02 36.19 -24.92
C LYS A 423 5.56 35.42 -23.71
N TRP A 424 5.59 34.10 -23.78
CA TRP A 424 6.26 33.28 -22.77
C TRP A 424 7.70 33.77 -22.65
N GLU A 425 8.14 34.03 -21.43
CA GLU A 425 9.52 34.43 -21.17
C GLU A 425 10.42 33.21 -21.36
N ASP A 426 11.61 33.40 -21.92
CA ASP A 426 12.50 32.29 -22.27
C ASP A 426 12.84 31.40 -21.06
N TRP A 427 12.93 31.97 -19.85
CA TRP A 427 13.12 31.19 -18.63
C TRP A 427 11.93 30.26 -18.28
N GLN A 428 10.70 30.68 -18.59
CA GLN A 428 9.50 29.87 -18.37
C GLN A 428 9.46 28.69 -19.34
N CYS A 429 9.85 28.95 -20.59
CA CYS A 429 10.08 27.91 -21.59
C CYS A 429 11.15 26.92 -21.12
N GLY A 430 12.26 27.43 -20.56
CA GLY A 430 13.38 26.61 -20.07
C GLY A 430 12.98 25.69 -18.92
N LEU A 431 12.26 26.21 -17.93
CA LEU A 431 11.81 25.39 -16.80
C LEU A 431 10.78 24.32 -17.23
N LEU A 432 9.83 24.67 -18.11
CA LEU A 432 8.86 23.71 -18.62
C LEU A 432 9.53 22.65 -19.50
N TYR A 433 10.50 23.04 -20.33
CA TYR A 433 11.32 22.13 -21.14
C TYR A 433 12.06 21.11 -20.28
N LEU A 434 12.79 21.56 -19.25
CA LEU A 434 13.51 20.67 -18.34
C LEU A 434 12.56 19.73 -17.60
N ALA A 435 11.38 20.21 -17.18
CA ALA A 435 10.39 19.38 -16.51
C ALA A 435 9.78 18.30 -17.43
N LEU A 436 9.56 18.62 -18.71
CA LEU A 436 9.10 17.65 -19.72
C LEU A 436 10.22 16.67 -20.13
N ARG A 437 11.47 17.11 -20.14
CA ARG A 437 12.64 16.26 -20.38
C ARG A 437 12.74 15.13 -19.35
N GLU A 438 12.48 15.40 -18.07
CA GLU A 438 12.44 14.37 -17.03
C GLU A 438 11.39 13.27 -17.30
N ILE A 439 10.31 13.58 -18.05
CA ILE A 439 9.35 12.57 -18.49
C ILE A 439 9.97 11.65 -19.55
N THR A 440 10.69 12.23 -20.51
CA THR A 440 11.45 11.47 -21.51
C THR A 440 12.56 10.64 -20.88
N ASP A 441 13.21 11.13 -19.83
CA ASP A 441 14.32 10.43 -19.17
C ASP A 441 13.85 9.30 -18.23
N GLY A 442 12.54 9.11 -18.04
CA GLY A 442 11.99 8.06 -17.20
C GLY A 442 12.02 8.41 -15.70
N HIS A 443 11.80 9.68 -15.37
CA HIS A 443 11.74 10.18 -14.00
C HIS A 443 10.35 10.71 -13.61
N PHE A 444 9.32 10.48 -14.43
CA PHE A 444 7.96 10.94 -14.17
C PHE A 444 7.09 9.89 -13.48
N TRP A 445 6.87 10.09 -12.17
CA TRP A 445 6.08 9.20 -11.33
C TRP A 445 4.77 9.84 -10.89
N VAL A 446 3.64 9.24 -11.26
CA VAL A 446 2.28 9.76 -11.03
C VAL A 446 1.42 8.78 -10.24
N GLY A 447 0.59 9.29 -9.33
CA GLY A 447 -0.40 8.47 -8.62
C GLY A 447 0.14 7.69 -7.42
N TRP A 448 -0.59 6.62 -7.06
CA TRP A 448 -0.37 5.77 -5.90
C TRP A 448 0.77 4.78 -6.10
N GLY A 449 1.38 4.33 -5.00
CA GLY A 449 2.26 3.15 -5.02
C GLY A 449 3.64 3.35 -5.65
N LYS A 450 4.15 4.58 -5.78
CA LYS A 450 5.46 4.88 -6.42
C LYS A 450 6.62 3.99 -5.93
N ALA A 451 6.73 3.78 -4.62
CA ALA A 451 7.76 2.92 -4.03
C ALA A 451 7.51 1.41 -4.24
N LYS A 452 6.27 1.03 -4.58
CA LYS A 452 5.83 -0.36 -4.84
C LYS A 452 5.86 -0.71 -6.33
N GLY A 453 6.48 0.13 -7.17
CA GLY A 453 6.58 -0.06 -8.62
C GLY A 453 5.35 0.34 -9.39
N TYR A 454 4.66 1.41 -8.98
CA TYR A 454 3.53 1.97 -9.72
C TYR A 454 3.82 3.39 -10.17
N GLY A 455 3.17 3.83 -11.23
CA GLY A 455 3.10 5.24 -11.59
C GLY A 455 4.20 5.75 -12.50
N LEU A 456 5.14 4.90 -12.94
CA LEU A 456 6.21 5.33 -13.84
C LEU A 456 5.68 5.46 -15.27
N LEU A 457 5.74 6.69 -15.79
CA LEU A 457 5.32 7.06 -17.14
C LEU A 457 6.52 7.57 -17.94
N LYS A 458 6.47 7.38 -19.26
CA LYS A 458 7.42 7.94 -20.22
C LYS A 458 6.68 8.57 -21.39
N LEU A 459 7.31 9.51 -22.09
CA LEU A 459 6.82 9.92 -23.41
C LEU A 459 7.12 8.83 -24.45
N VAL A 460 6.22 8.67 -25.41
CA VAL A 460 6.49 7.88 -26.60
C VAL A 460 7.57 8.61 -27.43
N GLU A 461 8.67 7.92 -27.73
CA GLU A 461 9.83 8.51 -28.40
C GLU A 461 9.73 8.51 -29.93
N LYS A 462 8.81 7.73 -30.50
CA LYS A 462 8.64 7.57 -31.95
C LYS A 462 7.18 7.71 -32.34
N ASP A 463 6.91 8.42 -33.42
CA ASP A 463 5.57 8.52 -33.99
C ASP A 463 5.12 7.17 -34.62
N GLU A 464 3.90 7.13 -35.14
CA GLU A 464 3.33 5.94 -35.80
C GLU A 464 4.12 5.47 -37.03
N LYS A 465 4.93 6.36 -37.62
CA LYS A 465 5.82 6.08 -38.77
C LYS A 465 7.23 5.71 -38.32
N GLY A 466 7.49 5.61 -37.02
CA GLY A 466 8.79 5.27 -36.45
C GLY A 466 9.80 6.41 -36.38
N LYS A 467 9.41 7.66 -36.73
CA LYS A 467 10.28 8.83 -36.68
C LYS A 467 10.40 9.31 -35.23
N LYS A 468 11.63 9.62 -34.79
CA LYS A 468 11.88 10.16 -33.46
C LYS A 468 11.10 11.46 -33.25
N ILE A 469 10.37 11.55 -32.15
CA ILE A 469 9.67 12.76 -31.72
C ILE A 469 10.71 13.68 -31.09
N ASP A 470 10.88 14.86 -31.67
CA ASP A 470 11.73 15.90 -31.10
C ASP A 470 10.94 16.75 -30.10
N LEU A 471 11.24 16.55 -28.81
CA LEU A 471 10.56 17.24 -27.72
C LEU A 471 10.71 18.77 -27.83
N ALA A 472 11.88 19.25 -28.26
CA ALA A 472 12.15 20.68 -28.41
C ALA A 472 11.25 21.31 -29.48
N THR A 473 11.16 20.68 -30.65
CA THR A 473 10.24 21.10 -31.73
C THR A 473 8.77 21.05 -31.28
N VAL A 474 8.34 19.97 -30.60
CA VAL A 474 6.94 19.82 -30.14
C VAL A 474 6.57 20.91 -29.13
N ILE A 475 7.48 21.24 -28.20
CA ILE A 475 7.28 22.30 -27.21
C ILE A 475 7.33 23.69 -27.85
N SER A 476 8.31 23.96 -28.73
CA SER A 476 8.47 25.22 -29.47
C SER A 476 7.20 25.57 -30.25
N ASN A 477 6.64 24.59 -30.97
CA ASN A 477 5.38 24.77 -31.70
C ASN A 477 4.22 25.18 -30.78
N GLY A 478 4.18 24.67 -29.54
CA GLY A 478 3.15 25.00 -28.56
C GLY A 478 3.26 26.42 -28.00
N PHE A 479 4.45 27.02 -27.97
CA PHE A 479 4.62 28.42 -27.54
C PHE A 479 4.31 29.43 -28.66
N GLY A 480 4.20 28.97 -29.90
CA GLY A 480 3.88 29.76 -31.09
C GLY A 480 5.04 29.79 -32.11
N PRO A 481 4.74 30.11 -33.39
CA PRO A 481 5.71 30.03 -34.49
C PRO A 481 6.87 31.04 -34.38
N GLU A 482 6.75 32.05 -33.52
CA GLU A 482 7.74 33.12 -33.34
C GLU A 482 8.78 32.80 -32.25
N VAL A 483 8.57 31.74 -31.48
CA VAL A 483 9.55 31.27 -30.48
C VAL A 483 10.55 30.37 -31.18
N ALA A 484 11.78 30.85 -31.33
CA ALA A 484 12.87 30.07 -31.92
C ALA A 484 13.05 28.75 -31.16
N ASN A 485 13.18 27.65 -31.89
CA ASN A 485 13.48 26.34 -31.31
C ASN A 485 14.94 26.31 -30.82
N ASN A 486 15.19 26.85 -29.62
CA ASN A 486 16.52 26.94 -29.03
C ASN A 486 16.50 26.67 -27.52
N PRO A 487 16.36 25.39 -27.10
CA PRO A 487 16.22 25.07 -25.68
C PRO A 487 17.46 25.42 -24.84
N SER A 488 18.64 25.47 -25.46
CA SER A 488 19.86 25.95 -24.81
C SER A 488 19.75 27.42 -24.35
N GLU A 489 19.18 28.30 -25.17
CA GLU A 489 18.92 29.69 -24.79
C GLU A 489 17.86 29.81 -23.70
N TRP A 490 16.81 28.98 -23.74
CA TRP A 490 15.78 28.96 -22.70
C TRP A 490 16.32 28.53 -21.33
N VAL A 491 17.19 27.52 -21.30
CA VAL A 491 17.85 27.07 -20.06
C VAL A 491 18.83 28.13 -19.55
N GLU A 492 19.53 28.83 -20.44
CA GLU A 492 20.41 29.92 -20.05
C GLU A 492 19.62 31.12 -19.48
N ALA A 493 18.49 31.48 -20.10
CA ALA A 493 17.59 32.51 -19.60
C ALA A 493 17.06 32.17 -18.20
N LEU A 494 16.71 30.89 -17.94
CA LEU A 494 16.33 30.43 -16.60
C LEU A 494 17.42 30.65 -15.56
N LYS A 495 18.67 30.33 -15.90
CA LYS A 495 19.81 30.56 -15.02
C LYS A 495 20.01 32.05 -14.75
N GLN A 496 19.91 32.89 -15.78
CA GLN A 496 20.05 34.34 -15.66
C GLN A 496 18.98 34.93 -14.75
N THR A 497 17.71 34.52 -14.91
CA THR A 497 16.61 34.97 -14.02
C THR A 497 16.88 34.59 -12.56
N ILE A 498 17.34 33.36 -12.30
CA ILE A 498 17.72 32.92 -10.96
C ILE A 498 18.90 33.73 -10.42
N ASP A 499 19.92 34.01 -11.25
CA ASP A 499 21.09 34.78 -10.85
C ASP A 499 20.76 36.27 -10.59
N GLU A 500 19.80 36.85 -11.30
CA GLU A 500 19.29 38.22 -11.08
C GLU A 500 18.46 38.33 -9.80
N ASP A 501 17.50 37.42 -9.59
CA ASP A 501 16.71 37.34 -8.36
C ASP A 501 17.63 37.15 -7.13
N TYR A 502 18.68 36.33 -7.27
CA TYR A 502 19.70 36.14 -6.24
C TYR A 502 20.52 37.41 -5.95
N LYS A 503 20.92 38.18 -6.98
CA LYS A 503 21.65 39.44 -6.79
C LYS A 503 20.78 40.49 -6.08
N ASN A 504 19.49 40.55 -6.42
CA ASN A 504 18.53 41.47 -5.81
C ASN A 504 18.26 41.10 -4.34
N SER A 505 18.09 39.82 -4.02
CA SER A 505 17.89 39.35 -2.64
C SER A 505 19.13 39.55 -1.75
N LYS A 506 20.33 39.51 -2.33
CA LYS A 506 21.60 39.77 -1.62
C LYS A 506 21.79 41.25 -1.26
N GLN A 507 21.27 42.20 -2.05
CA GLN A 507 21.32 43.63 -1.72
C GLN A 507 20.44 44.00 -0.52
N GLU A 508 19.28 43.35 -0.35
CA GLU A 508 18.40 43.53 0.82
C GLU A 508 18.92 42.81 2.08
N ALA A 509 19.64 41.69 1.92
CA ALA A 509 20.18 40.91 3.04
C ALA A 509 21.42 41.53 3.72
N THR A 510 22.09 42.52 3.10
CA THR A 510 23.26 43.23 3.68
C THR A 510 22.94 44.14 4.88
N LYS A 511 21.70 44.12 5.40
CA LYS A 511 21.30 44.73 6.67
C LYS A 511 20.65 43.71 7.60
N LYS A 512 21.36 42.65 8.00
CA LYS A 512 21.21 42.09 9.35
C LYS A 512 22.27 41.05 9.69
N THR A 513 22.81 41.27 10.89
CA THR A 513 23.42 40.34 11.85
C THR A 513 24.85 39.84 11.64
N THR A 514 25.66 40.26 12.61
CA THR A 514 27.01 39.88 12.99
C THR A 514 27.01 38.79 14.07
N ALA A 515 28.13 38.06 14.14
CA ALA A 515 28.76 37.33 15.26
C ALA A 515 28.57 35.80 15.37
N ASP A 516 29.68 35.10 15.09
CA ASP A 516 30.42 34.06 15.84
C ASP A 516 29.66 32.93 16.57
N ASP A 517 30.03 31.66 16.31
CA ASP A 517 31.09 30.98 17.09
C ASP A 517 31.51 29.61 16.46
N CYS A 518 32.75 29.20 16.74
CA CYS A 518 33.43 28.03 16.18
C CYS A 518 33.34 26.79 17.11
N GLY A 519 33.32 25.60 16.50
CA GLY A 519 34.11 24.45 16.96
C GLY A 519 33.40 23.33 17.74
N GLY A 520 33.61 22.08 17.28
CA GLY A 520 33.43 20.87 18.09
C GLY A 520 33.14 19.60 17.30
N GLU A 521 34.17 18.91 16.81
CA GLU A 521 34.08 17.50 16.38
C GLU A 521 34.04 16.58 17.61
N PRO A 522 33.13 15.58 17.69
CA PRO A 522 33.26 14.49 18.64
C PRO A 522 33.94 13.27 17.99
N GLU A 523 35.17 12.99 18.45
CA GLU A 523 35.84 11.69 18.27
C GLU A 523 35.03 10.57 18.95
N HIS A 524 34.54 9.62 18.17
CA HIS A 524 33.95 8.39 18.72
C HIS A 524 35.03 7.32 18.92
N LYS A 525 35.31 7.01 20.19
CA LYS A 525 36.10 5.83 20.61
C LYS A 525 35.38 4.54 20.21
N ILE A 526 36.06 3.77 19.36
CA ILE A 526 35.73 2.40 18.97
C ILE A 526 35.92 1.48 20.20
N PRO A 527 34.93 0.66 20.60
CA PRO A 527 35.17 -0.40 21.57
C PRO A 527 36.02 -1.50 20.94
N SER A 528 37.11 -1.84 21.63
CA SER A 528 38.03 -2.92 21.30
C SER A 528 37.31 -4.25 21.04
N VAL A 529 37.60 -4.83 19.88
CA VAL A 529 37.26 -6.19 19.49
C VAL A 529 37.81 -7.17 20.53
N VAL A 530 36.93 -8.01 21.06
CA VAL A 530 37.33 -9.21 21.81
C VAL A 530 37.62 -10.29 20.77
N GLU A 531 38.89 -10.65 20.61
CA GLU A 531 39.29 -11.94 20.06
C GLU A 531 39.01 -13.02 21.12
N ASP A 532 38.20 -14.01 20.78
CA ASP A 532 38.64 -15.40 20.60
C ASP A 532 37.47 -16.38 20.65
N GLY A 533 37.60 -17.44 19.87
CA GLY A 533 36.78 -18.64 20.00
C GLY A 533 36.00 -19.04 18.76
N THR A 534 36.65 -19.10 17.59
CA THR A 534 36.20 -20.02 16.54
C THR A 534 36.28 -21.46 17.06
N PRO A 535 35.17 -22.21 17.19
CA PRO A 535 35.26 -23.64 17.35
C PRO A 535 35.57 -24.23 15.98
N THR A 536 36.78 -24.76 15.82
CA THR A 536 37.12 -25.71 14.77
C THR A 536 36.27 -26.96 14.94
N ILE A 537 35.24 -27.11 14.11
CA ILE A 537 34.45 -28.34 14.05
C ILE A 537 35.08 -29.26 13.00
N ASN A 538 35.79 -30.28 13.47
CA ASN A 538 36.17 -31.43 12.67
C ASN A 538 34.91 -32.13 12.15
N ARG A 539 34.81 -32.30 10.82
CA ARG A 539 33.67 -32.91 10.14
C ARG A 539 33.82 -34.43 10.06
N ALA A 540 32.92 -35.14 10.73
CA ALA A 540 32.40 -36.43 10.31
C ALA A 540 30.92 -36.48 10.72
N ASN A 541 30.06 -36.90 9.78
CA ASN A 541 28.60 -37.13 9.86
C ASN A 541 27.70 -35.97 9.35
N GLY A 542 26.80 -36.30 8.41
CA GLY A 542 25.82 -35.40 7.81
C GLY A 542 24.92 -34.73 8.86
N LYS A 543 24.84 -33.40 8.81
CA LYS A 543 24.23 -32.57 9.86
C LYS A 543 22.83 -32.11 9.42
N GLN A 544 21.81 -32.45 10.20
CA GLN A 544 20.45 -31.95 10.01
C GLN A 544 20.33 -30.50 10.55
N LEU A 545 19.87 -29.55 9.73
CA LEU A 545 19.76 -28.12 10.08
C LEU A 545 18.31 -27.63 9.99
N ASN A 546 17.92 -26.69 10.85
CA ASN A 546 16.64 -25.96 10.75
C ASN A 546 16.52 -25.21 9.43
N PRO A 547 15.31 -25.04 8.86
CA PRO A 547 15.12 -24.30 7.62
C PRO A 547 15.34 -22.80 7.75
N TYR A 548 15.53 -22.30 8.97
CA TYR A 548 15.87 -20.92 9.25
C TYR A 548 16.82 -20.82 10.46
N ALA A 549 17.52 -19.70 10.52
CA ALA A 549 18.32 -19.26 11.65
C ALA A 549 17.90 -17.84 12.04
N PHE A 550 18.45 -17.32 13.14
CA PHE A 550 18.20 -15.96 13.59
C PHE A 550 19.46 -15.11 13.48
N VAL A 551 19.30 -13.91 12.94
CA VAL A 551 20.30 -12.85 13.00
C VAL A 551 20.05 -12.05 14.28
N PRO A 552 20.99 -11.98 15.24
CA PRO A 552 20.79 -11.29 16.50
C PRO A 552 20.36 -9.82 16.33
N VAL A 553 19.53 -9.34 17.26
CA VAL A 553 19.11 -7.94 17.33
C VAL A 553 19.90 -7.18 18.40
N LYS A 554 20.21 -5.91 18.13
CA LYS A 554 21.01 -5.05 19.03
C LYS A 554 20.35 -3.69 19.21
N ALA A 555 20.63 -3.03 20.34
CA ALA A 555 20.20 -1.67 20.62
C ALA A 555 21.18 -0.63 20.05
N LEU A 556 21.13 -0.39 18.73
CA LEU A 556 22.06 0.55 18.06
C LEU A 556 21.53 1.99 17.94
N TRP A 557 20.22 2.19 17.95
CA TRP A 557 19.59 3.48 17.60
C TRP A 557 18.84 4.12 18.75
N ASN A 558 18.93 5.45 18.84
CA ASN A 558 18.27 6.31 19.81
C ASN A 558 18.12 7.74 19.27
N ASP A 559 17.50 8.62 20.07
CA ASP A 559 17.26 10.04 19.77
C ASP A 559 18.54 10.82 19.41
N GLY A 560 19.71 10.43 19.94
CA GLY A 560 20.97 11.14 19.72
C GLY A 560 21.65 10.83 18.38
N ASN A 561 21.30 9.71 17.72
CA ASN A 561 21.92 9.30 16.46
C ASN A 561 20.93 9.11 15.30
N CYS A 562 19.62 9.18 15.57
CA CYS A 562 18.55 9.16 14.58
C CYS A 562 17.91 10.54 14.42
N PRO A 563 17.53 10.94 13.20
CA PRO A 563 16.82 12.20 12.99
C PRO A 563 15.40 12.13 13.58
N ALA A 564 15.00 13.17 14.32
CA ALA A 564 13.59 13.39 14.66
C ALA A 564 12.77 13.62 13.38
N TYR A 565 11.48 13.23 13.38
CA TYR A 565 10.60 13.44 12.21
C TYR A 565 10.54 14.91 11.79
N ASP A 566 10.51 15.84 12.76
CA ASP A 566 10.42 17.26 12.46
C ASP A 566 11.74 17.83 11.91
N ASP A 567 12.89 17.18 12.20
CA ASP A 567 14.23 17.60 11.78
C ASP A 567 14.67 17.00 10.42
N ILE A 568 13.80 16.23 9.75
CA ILE A 568 14.17 15.51 8.52
C ILE A 568 14.60 16.48 7.41
N LYS A 569 14.06 17.70 7.40
CA LYS A 569 14.40 18.73 6.41
C LYS A 569 15.83 19.20 6.59
N GLU A 570 16.20 19.57 7.81
CA GLU A 570 17.52 20.03 8.24
C GLU A 570 18.59 18.96 8.03
N LYS A 571 18.20 17.68 8.09
CA LYS A 571 19.08 16.52 7.83
C LYS A 571 19.17 16.12 6.36
N GLY A 572 18.50 16.85 5.46
CA GLY A 572 18.51 16.61 4.01
C GLY A 572 17.68 15.40 3.56
N ILE A 573 16.74 14.94 4.39
CA ILE A 573 15.82 13.82 4.11
C ILE A 573 14.53 14.43 3.55
N ARG A 574 14.53 14.71 2.25
CA ARG A 574 13.46 15.45 1.58
C ARG A 574 13.25 15.04 0.11
N HIS A 575 12.09 15.38 -0.45
CA HIS A 575 11.64 15.01 -1.80
C HIS A 575 11.42 16.18 -2.76
N ASP A 576 11.49 17.41 -2.28
CA ASP A 576 11.14 18.68 -2.95
C ASP A 576 12.32 19.39 -3.63
N LEU A 577 13.56 18.92 -3.43
CA LEU A 577 14.74 19.35 -4.19
C LEU A 577 15.80 18.25 -4.23
N TYR A 578 16.70 18.29 -5.20
CA TYR A 578 17.93 17.48 -5.22
C TYR A 578 19.08 18.21 -4.54
N ILE A 579 19.75 17.54 -3.61
CA ILE A 579 20.91 18.07 -2.86
C ILE A 579 22.18 17.62 -3.59
N PRO A 580 23.03 18.54 -4.09
CA PRO A 580 24.20 18.19 -4.90
C PRO A 580 25.22 17.28 -4.23
N GLU A 581 25.35 17.37 -2.91
CA GLU A 581 26.26 16.57 -2.08
C GLU A 581 25.68 15.17 -1.76
N ARG A 582 24.49 14.85 -2.29
CA ARG A 582 23.79 13.59 -2.06
C ARG A 582 23.64 12.81 -3.35
N HIS A 583 23.66 11.49 -3.23
CA HIS A 583 23.54 10.55 -4.33
C HIS A 583 22.09 10.44 -4.82
N THR A 584 21.89 10.64 -6.12
CA THR A 584 20.62 10.42 -6.82
C THR A 584 20.88 9.70 -8.13
N GLY A 585 20.10 8.67 -8.47
CA GLY A 585 20.37 7.89 -9.66
C GLY A 585 19.54 6.63 -9.80
N ILE A 586 20.04 5.70 -10.62
CA ILE A 586 19.42 4.41 -10.90
C ILE A 586 20.46 3.30 -10.75
N ILE A 587 20.14 2.26 -9.98
CA ILE A 587 20.89 1.02 -9.93
C ILE A 587 20.18 0.00 -10.81
N ALA A 588 20.82 -0.43 -11.91
CA ALA A 588 20.33 -1.52 -12.73
C ALA A 588 20.82 -2.86 -12.17
N CYS A 589 19.90 -3.79 -11.93
CA CYS A 589 20.17 -5.08 -11.32
C CYS A 589 19.75 -6.23 -12.23
N THR A 590 20.46 -7.35 -12.14
CA THR A 590 20.01 -8.64 -12.65
C THR A 590 19.69 -9.56 -11.48
N LEU A 591 18.57 -10.27 -11.59
CA LEU A 591 18.14 -11.31 -10.66
C LEU A 591 18.15 -12.65 -11.39
N THR A 592 18.89 -13.63 -10.88
CA THR A 592 18.92 -14.99 -11.41
C THR A 592 18.34 -15.95 -10.38
N THR A 593 17.36 -16.76 -10.78
CA THR A 593 16.80 -17.82 -9.92
C THR A 593 17.83 -18.92 -9.71
N VAL A 594 18.19 -19.22 -8.46
CA VAL A 594 19.11 -20.31 -8.12
C VAL A 594 18.34 -21.59 -7.77
N THR A 595 17.18 -21.44 -7.12
CA THR A 595 16.19 -22.52 -6.97
C THR A 595 14.90 -22.15 -7.68
N ASP A 596 14.04 -23.14 -7.92
CA ASP A 596 12.68 -22.89 -8.43
C ASP A 596 12.02 -21.77 -7.59
N THR A 597 11.41 -20.79 -8.25
CA THR A 597 10.96 -19.55 -7.60
C THR A 597 9.53 -19.23 -7.99
N LEU A 598 8.73 -18.83 -6.99
CA LEU A 598 7.34 -18.44 -7.20
C LEU A 598 7.03 -17.18 -6.40
N VAL A 599 6.58 -16.12 -7.09
CA VAL A 599 5.92 -14.99 -6.45
C VAL A 599 4.47 -14.98 -6.90
N GLY A 600 3.57 -15.23 -5.96
CA GLY A 600 2.13 -15.27 -6.20
C GLY A 600 1.54 -13.88 -6.40
N ASN A 601 0.44 -13.83 -7.15
CA ASN A 601 -0.42 -12.67 -7.27
C ASN A 601 -1.86 -13.02 -6.86
N GLU A 602 -2.64 -13.62 -7.76
CA GLU A 602 -4.00 -14.04 -7.48
C GLU A 602 -4.06 -15.42 -6.83
N HIS A 603 -4.93 -15.56 -5.83
CA HIS A 603 -5.15 -16.78 -5.06
C HIS A 603 -6.59 -17.24 -5.26
N GLU A 604 -6.80 -18.28 -6.06
CA GLU A 604 -8.11 -18.89 -6.26
C GLU A 604 -8.35 -19.97 -5.21
N GLN A 605 -9.31 -19.73 -4.31
CA GLN A 605 -9.74 -20.73 -3.32
C GLN A 605 -11.23 -21.04 -3.50
N PRO A 606 -11.59 -22.09 -4.27
CA PRO A 606 -12.99 -22.37 -4.60
C PRO A 606 -13.83 -22.88 -3.40
N ASP A 607 -13.22 -23.38 -2.32
CA ASP A 607 -13.86 -23.73 -1.04
C ASP A 607 -12.82 -24.03 0.06
N LYS A 608 -13.22 -24.02 1.35
CA LYS A 608 -12.33 -24.35 2.49
C LYS A 608 -11.75 -25.78 2.46
N GLU A 609 -12.36 -26.68 1.68
CA GLU A 609 -11.90 -28.08 1.53
C GLU A 609 -11.01 -28.31 0.29
N LYS A 610 -10.80 -27.30 -0.55
CA LYS A 610 -9.99 -27.39 -1.78
C LYS A 610 -8.66 -26.65 -1.61
N GLU A 611 -7.65 -27.10 -2.37
CA GLU A 611 -6.33 -26.48 -2.40
C GLU A 611 -6.41 -25.09 -3.05
N THR A 612 -5.63 -24.14 -2.54
CA THR A 612 -5.56 -22.79 -3.09
C THR A 612 -4.66 -22.80 -4.32
N THR A 613 -5.16 -22.35 -5.46
CA THR A 613 -4.33 -22.16 -6.65
C THR A 613 -3.71 -20.78 -6.63
N VAL A 614 -2.39 -20.70 -6.74
CA VAL A 614 -1.65 -19.43 -6.77
C VAL A 614 -1.08 -19.19 -8.16
N HIS A 615 -1.51 -18.08 -8.75
CA HIS A 615 -1.04 -17.64 -10.06
C HIS A 615 0.18 -16.75 -9.93
N ALA A 616 1.13 -16.88 -10.86
CA ALA A 616 2.32 -16.05 -10.89
C ALA A 616 1.97 -14.60 -11.23
N TYR A 617 2.74 -13.65 -10.68
CA TYR A 617 2.66 -12.25 -11.09
C TYR A 617 3.03 -12.08 -12.56
N ARG A 618 2.33 -11.17 -13.25
CA ARG A 618 2.59 -10.83 -14.65
C ARG A 618 2.82 -9.33 -14.82
N HIS A 619 3.74 -8.98 -15.71
CA HIS A 619 4.03 -7.63 -16.18
C HIS A 619 3.83 -7.59 -17.70
N ALA A 620 2.87 -6.78 -18.16
CA ALA A 620 2.55 -6.65 -19.59
C ALA A 620 2.25 -8.01 -20.26
N GLY A 621 1.54 -8.88 -19.54
CA GLY A 621 1.18 -10.23 -20.01
C GLY A 621 2.22 -11.32 -19.71
N TYR A 622 3.49 -10.99 -19.45
CA TYR A 622 4.57 -11.96 -19.21
C TYR A 622 4.80 -12.20 -17.73
N VAL A 623 5.19 -13.42 -17.35
CA VAL A 623 5.56 -13.76 -15.97
C VAL A 623 6.77 -12.94 -15.53
N ALA A 624 6.66 -12.30 -14.37
CA ALA A 624 7.65 -11.37 -13.84
C ALA A 624 7.71 -11.43 -12.31
N PHE A 625 8.67 -10.74 -11.69
CA PHE A 625 8.65 -10.52 -10.24
C PHE A 625 8.24 -9.09 -9.91
N PRO A 626 7.26 -8.88 -9.02
CA PRO A 626 6.74 -7.56 -8.73
C PRO A 626 7.72 -6.74 -7.88
N ALA A 627 7.80 -5.44 -8.17
CA ALA A 627 8.63 -4.46 -7.48
C ALA A 627 8.43 -4.46 -5.96
N ASN A 628 7.19 -4.66 -5.49
CA ASN A 628 6.87 -4.70 -4.06
C ASN A 628 7.59 -5.86 -3.32
N SER A 629 7.81 -6.99 -3.99
CA SER A 629 8.47 -8.16 -3.44
C SER A 629 9.99 -7.99 -3.46
N LEU A 630 10.53 -7.36 -4.51
CA LEU A 630 11.94 -6.97 -4.59
C LEU A 630 12.28 -5.95 -3.49
N ARG A 631 11.45 -4.91 -3.33
CA ARG A 631 11.55 -3.96 -2.22
C ARG A 631 11.44 -4.65 -0.86
N GLY A 632 10.53 -5.62 -0.73
CA GLY A 632 10.35 -6.39 0.50
C GLY A 632 11.58 -7.23 0.87
N MET A 633 12.22 -7.84 -0.13
CA MET A 633 13.42 -8.67 -0.01
C MET A 633 14.65 -7.83 0.36
N ILE A 634 14.98 -6.81 -0.44
CA ILE A 634 16.12 -5.92 -0.18
C ILE A 634 15.87 -5.08 1.09
N GLY A 635 14.64 -4.64 1.30
CA GLY A 635 14.25 -3.90 2.51
C GLY A 635 14.43 -4.71 3.79
N ASN A 636 14.20 -6.02 3.77
CA ASN A 636 14.46 -6.89 4.92
C ASN A 636 15.96 -6.97 5.25
N VAL A 637 16.81 -6.98 4.22
CA VAL A 637 18.27 -6.91 4.40
C VAL A 637 18.70 -5.55 4.94
N ILE A 638 18.16 -4.43 4.41
CA ILE A 638 18.39 -3.08 4.94
C ILE A 638 18.00 -3.00 6.42
N GLU A 639 16.79 -3.45 6.77
CA GLU A 639 16.28 -3.48 8.14
C GLU A 639 17.20 -4.30 9.08
N THR A 640 17.75 -5.40 8.57
CA THR A 640 18.66 -6.29 9.31
C THR A 640 20.05 -5.68 9.49
N LEU A 641 20.75 -5.33 8.40
CA LEU A 641 22.11 -4.78 8.42
C LEU A 641 22.20 -3.51 9.25
N SER A 642 21.18 -2.67 9.16
CA SER A 642 21.12 -1.46 9.96
C SER A 642 20.54 -1.67 11.34
N GLN A 643 20.01 -2.83 11.74
CA GLN A 643 19.33 -3.01 13.04
C GLN A 643 18.18 -2.01 13.27
N SER A 644 17.51 -1.58 12.19
CA SER A 644 16.39 -0.63 12.20
C SER A 644 15.05 -1.26 12.63
N SER A 645 13.95 -0.53 12.60
CA SER A 645 12.65 -1.08 12.98
C SER A 645 12.21 -2.29 12.16
N LEU A 646 11.50 -3.21 12.81
CA LEU A 646 10.68 -4.22 12.14
C LEU A 646 9.40 -3.52 11.69
N ARG A 647 9.47 -2.77 10.57
CA ARG A 647 8.37 -1.90 10.10
C ARG A 647 7.03 -2.61 9.92
N VAL A 648 7.05 -3.93 9.73
CA VAL A 648 5.86 -4.78 9.80
C VAL A 648 6.05 -5.77 10.95
N LEU A 649 5.58 -5.38 12.14
CA LEU A 649 5.57 -6.23 13.33
C LEU A 649 4.19 -6.15 13.96
N GLU A 650 3.42 -7.22 13.87
CA GLU A 650 2.15 -7.27 14.57
C GLU A 650 2.34 -7.24 16.08
N ASN A 651 1.46 -6.53 16.78
CA ASN A 651 1.37 -6.56 18.23
C ASN A 651 0.51 -7.77 18.67
N ARG A 652 1.08 -8.97 18.58
CA ARG A 652 0.37 -10.21 18.90
C ARG A 652 0.85 -10.81 20.21
N TYR A 653 -0.07 -11.45 20.92
CA TYR A 653 0.26 -12.34 22.03
C TYR A 653 0.70 -13.68 21.48
N PHE A 654 1.69 -14.29 22.14
CA PHE A 654 2.04 -15.67 21.89
C PHE A 654 1.41 -16.56 22.94
N SER A 655 1.08 -17.81 22.60
CA SER A 655 0.31 -18.68 23.47
C SER A 655 0.79 -20.11 23.37
N VAL A 656 1.39 -20.60 24.45
CA VAL A 656 1.80 -21.99 24.55
C VAL A 656 0.58 -22.88 24.76
N ARG A 657 0.62 -24.08 24.17
CA ARG A 657 -0.26 -25.15 24.64
C ARG A 657 0.14 -25.50 26.06
N LYS A 658 -0.83 -25.52 26.98
CA LYS A 658 -0.58 -26.00 28.34
C LYS A 658 -0.05 -27.43 28.31
N SER A 659 0.92 -27.71 29.18
CA SER A 659 1.44 -29.06 29.35
C SER A 659 0.33 -29.99 29.87
N GLN A 660 0.47 -31.30 29.67
CA GLN A 660 -0.54 -32.28 30.07
C GLN A 660 -0.85 -32.24 31.58
N ASN A 661 0.13 -31.84 32.40
CA ASN A 661 0.02 -31.69 33.85
C ASN A 661 -0.79 -30.45 34.27
N GLU A 662 -1.00 -29.51 33.35
CA GLU A 662 -1.77 -28.28 33.56
C GLU A 662 -3.12 -28.32 32.83
N ARG A 663 -3.47 -29.44 32.19
CA ARG A 663 -4.78 -29.62 31.56
C ARG A 663 -5.87 -29.54 32.62
N LEU A 664 -6.96 -28.92 32.23
CA LEU A 664 -8.19 -28.92 33.00
C LEU A 664 -8.83 -30.29 32.82
N THR A 665 -8.70 -31.13 33.84
CA THR A 665 -9.13 -32.54 33.81
C THR A 665 -10.55 -32.74 34.32
N ARG A 666 -11.05 -31.82 35.16
CA ARG A 666 -12.41 -31.86 35.68
C ARG A 666 -13.36 -31.21 34.68
N LYS A 667 -14.57 -31.75 34.58
CA LYS A 667 -15.65 -31.27 33.71
C LYS A 667 -16.88 -30.95 34.55
N GLY A 668 -17.61 -29.92 34.15
CA GLY A 668 -18.86 -29.55 34.77
C GLY A 668 -19.67 -28.63 33.87
N VAL A 669 -20.90 -28.36 34.26
CA VAL A 669 -21.77 -27.41 33.56
C VAL A 669 -21.69 -26.07 34.26
N LEU A 670 -21.43 -25.00 33.51
CA LEU A 670 -21.40 -23.64 34.04
C LEU A 670 -22.83 -23.13 34.26
N ILE A 671 -23.13 -22.62 35.46
CA ILE A 671 -24.43 -22.08 35.87
C ILE A 671 -24.23 -20.65 36.39
N LYS A 672 -25.22 -19.79 36.18
CA LYS A 672 -25.24 -18.40 36.69
C LYS A 672 -26.52 -18.17 37.49
N ASN A 673 -26.37 -17.92 38.79
CA ASN A 673 -27.48 -17.66 39.73
C ASN A 673 -27.37 -16.20 40.21
N GLY A 674 -28.10 -15.29 39.55
CA GLY A 674 -27.95 -13.85 39.78
C GLY A 674 -26.57 -13.33 39.34
N GLU A 675 -25.80 -12.76 40.26
CA GLU A 675 -24.42 -12.31 40.03
C GLU A 675 -23.36 -13.38 40.31
N GLN A 676 -23.74 -14.53 40.87
CA GLN A 676 -22.82 -15.60 41.24
C GLN A 676 -22.66 -16.64 40.12
N TRP A 677 -21.42 -17.05 39.89
CA TRP A 677 -21.06 -18.08 38.90
C TRP A 677 -20.73 -19.39 39.62
N GLN A 678 -21.30 -20.50 39.15
CA GLN A 678 -21.14 -21.82 39.76
C GLN A 678 -20.86 -22.89 38.71
N ILE A 679 -20.21 -23.98 39.11
CA ILE A 679 -19.97 -25.16 38.27
C ILE A 679 -20.67 -26.34 38.92
N GLN A 680 -21.63 -26.91 38.21
CA GLN A 680 -22.16 -28.22 38.54
C GLN A 680 -21.17 -29.28 38.06
N ALA A 681 -20.34 -29.74 39.00
CA ALA A 681 -19.29 -30.71 38.75
C ALA A 681 -19.85 -32.07 38.36
N GLU A 682 -19.26 -32.72 37.35
CA GLU A 682 -19.66 -34.05 36.91
C GLU A 682 -19.31 -35.10 37.99
N GLY A 683 -20.30 -35.51 38.78
CA GLY A 683 -20.15 -36.54 39.82
C GLY A 683 -20.01 -36.05 41.28
N GLU A 684 -20.14 -34.74 41.55
CA GLU A 684 -20.18 -34.21 42.92
C GLU A 684 -21.62 -33.78 43.30
N ALA A 685 -21.97 -33.84 44.60
CA ALA A 685 -23.31 -33.57 45.09
C ALA A 685 -23.63 -32.07 45.27
N ASN A 686 -22.61 -31.21 45.29
CA ASN A 686 -22.75 -29.77 45.54
C ASN A 686 -22.12 -28.98 44.38
N ASP A 687 -22.74 -27.85 44.03
CA ASP A 687 -22.19 -26.92 43.05
C ASP A 687 -20.96 -26.18 43.61
N LEU A 688 -19.96 -25.97 42.77
CA LEU A 688 -18.72 -25.27 43.13
C LEU A 688 -18.81 -23.80 42.72
N ASP A 689 -18.66 -22.89 43.69
CA ASP A 689 -18.57 -21.46 43.40
C ASP A 689 -17.31 -21.15 42.57
N VAL A 690 -17.49 -20.34 41.52
CA VAL A 690 -16.40 -19.79 40.72
C VAL A 690 -16.08 -18.40 41.24
N PRO A 691 -14.88 -18.18 41.80
CA PRO A 691 -14.48 -16.88 42.30
C PRO A 691 -14.54 -15.78 41.22
N PRO A 692 -14.95 -14.53 41.56
CA PRO A 692 -15.04 -13.44 40.59
C PRO A 692 -13.72 -13.12 39.86
N ASP A 693 -12.57 -13.34 40.50
CA ASP A 693 -11.23 -13.17 39.92
C ASP A 693 -10.92 -14.20 38.84
N VAL A 694 -11.43 -15.43 38.96
CA VAL A 694 -11.32 -16.47 37.92
C VAL A 694 -12.16 -16.09 36.69
N ILE A 695 -13.37 -15.55 36.91
CA ILE A 695 -14.22 -15.02 35.84
C ILE A 695 -13.53 -13.86 35.14
N ALA A 696 -13.03 -12.88 35.91
CA ALA A 696 -12.31 -11.73 35.39
C ALA A 696 -11.04 -12.14 34.62
N THR A 697 -10.32 -13.17 35.08
CA THR A 697 -9.14 -13.72 34.40
C THR A 697 -9.52 -14.34 33.05
N TYR A 698 -10.58 -15.15 33.01
CA TYR A 698 -11.09 -15.71 31.76
C TYR A 698 -11.57 -14.62 30.80
N GLU A 699 -12.32 -13.63 31.29
CA GLU A 699 -12.79 -12.50 30.47
C GLU A 699 -11.65 -11.60 29.98
N ASN A 700 -10.59 -11.42 30.76
CA ASN A 700 -9.39 -10.71 30.32
C ASN A 700 -8.66 -11.50 29.22
N ILE A 701 -8.65 -12.83 29.27
CA ILE A 701 -8.17 -13.69 28.18
C ILE A 701 -9.04 -13.53 26.92
N LEU A 702 -10.37 -13.39 27.06
CA LEU A 702 -11.27 -13.13 25.91
C LEU A 702 -11.02 -11.77 25.27
N LYS A 703 -10.71 -10.76 26.09
CA LYS A 703 -10.42 -9.38 25.65
C LYS A 703 -9.02 -9.26 25.01
N THR A 704 -8.21 -10.32 25.05
CA THR A 704 -6.86 -10.35 24.47
C THR A 704 -6.92 -10.57 22.95
N PRO A 705 -6.51 -9.60 22.11
CA PRO A 705 -6.54 -9.73 20.66
C PRO A 705 -5.70 -10.91 20.15
N GLY A 706 -6.22 -11.68 19.18
CA GLY A 706 -5.49 -12.78 18.53
C GLY A 706 -5.62 -14.15 19.20
N ILE A 707 -6.30 -14.25 20.33
CA ILE A 707 -6.75 -15.54 20.87
C ILE A 707 -8.06 -15.90 20.15
N ILE A 708 -8.17 -17.12 19.62
CA ILE A 708 -9.39 -17.69 19.00
C ILE A 708 -10.63 -17.15 19.73
N GLU A 709 -11.58 -16.54 19.01
CA GLU A 709 -12.85 -16.03 19.56
C GLU A 709 -13.48 -17.11 20.45
N LYS A 710 -13.24 -16.95 21.75
CA LYS A 710 -13.81 -17.84 22.75
C LYS A 710 -15.14 -17.23 23.15
N PRO A 711 -16.16 -18.05 23.43
CA PRO A 711 -17.47 -17.51 23.76
C PRO A 711 -17.36 -16.69 25.05
N ALA A 712 -18.02 -15.53 25.08
CA ALA A 712 -18.28 -14.79 26.31
C ALA A 712 -18.78 -15.75 27.38
N MET A 713 -18.40 -15.53 28.64
CA MET A 713 -18.78 -16.42 29.75
C MET A 713 -20.29 -16.68 29.81
N GLU A 714 -21.07 -15.66 29.49
CA GLU A 714 -22.54 -15.73 29.41
C GLU A 714 -23.03 -16.71 28.34
N LYS A 715 -22.31 -16.85 27.22
CA LYS A 715 -22.61 -17.82 26.15
C LYS A 715 -22.16 -19.25 26.48
N LEU A 716 -21.47 -19.45 27.60
CA LEU A 716 -21.06 -20.75 28.13
C LEU A 716 -21.99 -21.28 29.22
N VAL A 717 -22.94 -20.47 29.70
CA VAL A 717 -23.97 -20.94 30.65
C VAL A 717 -24.74 -22.10 30.03
N GLY A 718 -24.89 -23.18 30.80
CA GLY A 718 -25.52 -24.44 30.35
C GLY A 718 -24.63 -25.32 29.46
N LYS A 719 -23.38 -24.94 29.19
CA LYS A 719 -22.43 -25.74 28.41
C LYS A 719 -21.40 -26.42 29.31
N THR A 720 -20.87 -27.54 28.83
CA THR A 720 -19.75 -28.23 29.47
C THR A 720 -18.49 -27.37 29.40
N ILE A 721 -17.88 -27.14 30.56
CA ILE A 721 -16.59 -26.50 30.70
C ILE A 721 -15.64 -27.42 31.47
N PHE A 722 -14.35 -27.19 31.26
CA PHE A 722 -13.26 -27.81 31.99
C PHE A 722 -12.74 -26.86 33.05
N TYR A 723 -12.40 -27.37 34.22
CA TYR A 723 -11.92 -26.54 35.33
C TYR A 723 -10.85 -27.24 36.18
N LYS A 724 -10.17 -26.46 37.02
CA LYS A 724 -9.23 -26.92 38.04
C LYS A 724 -9.59 -26.27 39.37
N THR A 725 -9.34 -27.00 40.45
CA THR A 725 -9.48 -26.50 41.82
C THR A 725 -8.13 -26.52 42.54
N ASP A 726 -7.82 -25.48 43.28
CA ASP A 726 -6.71 -25.45 44.25
C ASP A 726 -7.32 -25.30 45.65
N ASN A 727 -7.03 -26.23 46.57
CA ASN A 727 -7.66 -26.29 47.91
C ASN A 727 -9.20 -26.26 47.91
N ALA A 728 -9.84 -27.01 47.01
CA ALA A 728 -11.30 -27.10 46.84
C ALA A 728 -12.01 -25.82 46.32
N ILE A 729 -11.25 -24.78 45.96
CA ILE A 729 -11.77 -23.56 45.31
C ILE A 729 -11.44 -23.63 43.83
N VAL A 730 -12.38 -23.29 42.95
CA VAL A 730 -12.14 -23.20 41.51
C VAL A 730 -11.06 -22.15 41.25
N SER A 731 -9.96 -22.53 40.62
CA SER A 731 -8.83 -21.63 40.32
C SER A 731 -8.69 -21.31 38.83
N GLU A 732 -9.28 -22.11 37.94
CA GLU A 732 -9.23 -21.89 36.49
C GLU A 732 -10.38 -22.60 35.75
N ILE A 733 -10.85 -22.01 34.65
CA ILE A 733 -11.93 -22.52 33.79
C ILE A 733 -11.62 -22.39 32.28
N SER A 734 -12.21 -23.24 31.44
CA SER A 734 -12.07 -23.23 29.97
C SER A 734 -13.16 -24.05 29.25
N PRO A 735 -13.65 -23.66 28.06
CA PRO A 735 -14.51 -24.49 27.22
C PRO A 735 -13.82 -25.72 26.58
N SER A 736 -12.49 -25.85 26.63
CA SER A 736 -11.76 -27.03 26.12
C SER A 736 -10.73 -27.57 27.12
N SER A 737 -10.56 -28.90 27.17
CA SER A 737 -9.50 -29.58 27.93
C SER A 737 -8.11 -29.28 27.36
N ILE A 738 -8.04 -29.00 26.06
CA ILE A 738 -6.85 -28.62 25.33
C ILE A 738 -6.94 -27.12 25.07
N TRP A 739 -6.46 -26.33 26.02
CA TRP A 739 -6.50 -24.87 25.96
C TRP A 739 -5.09 -24.28 25.84
N ARG A 740 -4.98 -23.21 25.07
CA ARG A 740 -3.76 -22.40 24.93
C ARG A 740 -3.74 -21.35 26.04
N LYS A 741 -2.73 -21.40 26.89
CA LYS A 741 -2.48 -20.34 27.89
C LYS A 741 -1.65 -19.25 27.19
N PRO A 742 -1.97 -17.95 27.38
CA PRO A 742 -1.06 -16.89 26.98
C PRO A 742 0.32 -17.17 27.57
N PHE A 743 1.35 -17.19 26.73
CA PHE A 743 2.72 -17.35 27.19
C PHE A 743 3.19 -15.97 27.64
N TYR A 744 3.01 -15.70 28.94
CA TYR A 744 3.15 -14.36 29.54
C TYR A 744 2.10 -13.36 29.02
N TYR A 745 1.76 -12.35 29.82
CA TYR A 745 0.91 -11.23 29.40
C TYR A 745 1.66 -10.25 28.46
N LEU A 746 2.71 -10.73 27.77
CA LEU A 746 3.64 -9.92 26.97
C LEU A 746 3.43 -10.21 25.49
N THR A 747 3.45 -9.14 24.71
CA THR A 747 3.29 -9.16 23.25
C THR A 747 4.65 -9.25 22.54
N SER A 748 4.65 -9.52 21.23
CA SER A 748 5.83 -9.30 20.37
C SER A 748 6.42 -7.90 20.56
N HIS A 749 5.58 -6.86 20.67
CA HIS A 749 6.04 -5.50 20.92
C HIS A 749 6.73 -5.39 22.28
N ASP A 750 6.24 -6.05 23.33
CA ASP A 750 6.92 -6.07 24.64
C ASP A 750 8.32 -6.68 24.57
N ALA A 751 8.46 -7.81 23.88
CA ALA A 751 9.74 -8.51 23.75
C ALA A 751 10.77 -7.68 22.96
N PHE A 752 10.37 -7.05 21.86
CA PHE A 752 11.27 -6.18 21.10
C PHE A 752 11.54 -4.85 21.81
N ASN A 753 10.57 -4.29 22.54
CA ASN A 753 10.76 -3.09 23.35
C ASN A 753 11.83 -3.29 24.44
N PHE A 754 11.87 -4.49 25.03
CA PHE A 754 12.88 -4.85 26.02
C PHE A 754 14.31 -4.76 25.46
N VAL A 755 14.50 -5.14 24.18
CA VAL A 755 15.80 -4.99 23.51
C VAL A 755 16.05 -3.54 23.12
N SER A 756 15.12 -2.94 22.36
CA SER A 756 15.18 -1.54 21.96
C SER A 756 13.87 -1.06 21.35
N LYS A 757 13.46 0.15 21.73
CA LYS A 757 12.34 0.88 21.09
C LYS A 757 12.53 1.06 19.59
N ALA A 758 13.78 1.10 19.10
CA ALA A 758 14.09 1.23 17.68
C ALA A 758 13.57 0.08 16.83
N LEU A 759 13.38 -1.10 17.43
CA LEU A 759 12.94 -2.30 16.72
C LEU A 759 11.41 -2.32 16.49
N LEU A 760 10.67 -1.45 17.16
CA LEU A 760 9.22 -1.36 17.04
C LEU A 760 8.81 -0.51 15.83
N PRO A 761 7.65 -0.80 15.21
CA PRO A 761 7.06 0.08 14.20
C PRO A 761 6.89 1.51 14.73
N TRP A 762 7.13 2.49 13.85
CA TRP A 762 6.96 3.90 14.21
C TRP A 762 5.49 4.25 14.48
N GLY A 763 5.23 5.10 15.47
CA GLY A 763 3.88 5.42 15.95
C GLY A 763 3.25 4.41 16.90
N SER A 764 3.79 3.19 17.01
CA SER A 764 3.26 2.20 17.94
C SER A 764 3.30 2.70 19.39
N ILE A 765 2.24 2.41 20.16
CA ILE A 765 2.05 2.88 21.56
C ILE A 765 3.32 2.70 22.40
N LYS A 766 3.99 1.55 22.26
CA LYS A 766 5.15 1.20 23.09
C LYS A 766 6.45 1.85 22.63
N ARG A 767 6.56 2.28 21.36
CA ARG A 767 7.75 2.98 20.87
C ARG A 767 7.83 4.37 21.48
N GLY A 768 6.75 5.16 21.38
CA GLY A 768 6.61 6.46 22.04
C GLY A 768 7.77 7.42 21.79
N VAL A 769 8.35 7.40 20.59
CA VAL A 769 9.44 8.31 20.16
C VAL A 769 9.19 8.82 18.74
N ASP A 770 9.75 10.00 18.45
CA ASP A 770 9.50 10.72 17.19
C ASP A 770 10.62 10.60 16.16
N TRP A 771 11.77 10.00 16.51
CA TRP A 771 12.87 9.79 15.57
C TRP A 771 12.70 8.54 14.69
N LEU A 772 13.34 8.60 13.53
CA LEU A 772 13.25 7.59 12.47
C LEU A 772 14.55 6.79 12.36
N THR A 773 14.41 5.46 12.27
CA THR A 773 15.54 4.55 12.03
C THR A 773 16.02 4.62 10.57
N PRO A 774 17.27 4.23 10.26
CA PRO A 774 17.80 4.25 8.90
C PRO A 774 16.89 3.60 7.84
N ALA A 775 16.27 2.45 8.16
CA ALA A 775 15.35 1.79 7.23
C ALA A 775 14.07 2.61 6.98
N GLU A 776 13.56 3.34 7.97
CA GLU A 776 12.38 4.21 7.83
C GLU A 776 12.69 5.43 6.96
N VAL A 777 13.88 6.01 7.13
CA VAL A 777 14.35 7.15 6.33
C VAL A 777 14.59 6.77 4.85
N LEU A 778 15.11 5.58 4.59
CA LEU A 778 15.37 5.07 3.23
C LEU A 778 14.09 4.56 2.55
N LEU A 779 13.40 3.64 3.23
CA LEU A 779 12.28 2.90 2.65
C LEU A 779 10.93 3.60 2.89
N GLY A 780 10.90 4.71 3.60
CA GLY A 780 9.67 5.41 3.99
C GLY A 780 8.94 4.72 5.15
N VAL A 781 8.07 5.49 5.81
CA VAL A 781 7.30 5.05 6.97
C VAL A 781 5.95 5.75 7.02
N VAL A 782 4.98 5.05 7.61
CA VAL A 782 3.65 5.53 7.93
C VAL A 782 3.48 5.31 9.43
N GLU A 783 3.13 6.34 10.18
CA GLU A 783 2.96 6.27 11.63
C GLU A 783 1.80 5.33 12.01
N GLU A 784 2.01 4.31 12.83
CA GLU A 784 0.93 3.42 13.30
C GLU A 784 0.03 4.17 14.30
N ASP A 785 -1.08 4.73 13.81
CA ASP A 785 -2.04 5.50 14.62
C ASP A 785 -2.74 4.62 15.67
N THR A 786 -2.60 4.96 16.95
CA THR A 786 -3.26 4.25 18.06
C THR A 786 -4.14 5.15 18.93
N SER A 787 -4.24 6.44 18.60
CA SER A 787 -5.08 7.42 19.30
C SER A 787 -6.08 8.08 18.36
N ASN A 788 -7.02 7.30 17.82
CA ASN A 788 -8.37 7.69 17.35
C ASN A 788 -8.60 9.15 16.89
N ALA A 789 -7.77 9.70 15.99
CA ALA A 789 -8.07 10.96 15.30
C ALA A 789 -7.63 10.86 13.83
N PRO A 790 -8.53 10.46 12.89
CA PRO A 790 -8.23 10.51 11.47
C PRO A 790 -7.73 11.92 11.07
N GLY A 791 -6.65 11.99 10.30
CA GLY A 791 -6.10 13.25 9.76
C GLY A 791 -4.83 13.82 10.42
N LYS A 792 -4.28 13.19 11.47
CA LYS A 792 -3.01 13.64 12.13
C LYS A 792 -1.78 12.76 11.85
N GLN A 793 -1.94 11.66 11.11
CA GLN A 793 -0.88 10.70 10.84
C GLN A 793 0.32 11.32 10.11
N ARG A 794 1.51 11.20 10.69
CA ARG A 794 2.78 11.62 10.09
C ARG A 794 3.31 10.54 9.16
N ASN A 795 3.83 10.95 8.01
CA ASN A 795 4.25 10.02 6.96
C ASN A 795 5.54 10.53 6.27
N LEU A 796 6.37 9.61 5.82
CA LEU A 796 7.54 9.88 4.99
C LEU A 796 7.57 8.93 3.79
N ALA A 797 7.61 9.47 2.57
CA ALA A 797 7.72 8.66 1.37
C ALA A 797 9.12 8.05 1.24
N SER A 798 9.20 6.88 0.62
CA SER A 798 10.48 6.24 0.34
C SER A 798 11.30 7.05 -0.66
N ARG A 799 12.58 7.21 -0.36
CA ARG A 799 13.60 7.71 -1.30
C ARG A 799 14.12 6.62 -2.25
N LEU A 800 13.55 5.40 -2.18
CA LEU A 800 13.83 4.27 -3.06
C LEU A 800 12.57 3.88 -3.83
N ARG A 801 12.67 3.69 -5.14
CA ARG A 801 11.58 3.19 -5.98
C ARG A 801 12.07 2.01 -6.81
N PHE A 802 11.33 0.91 -6.76
CA PHE A 802 11.67 -0.34 -7.45
C PHE A 802 10.79 -0.46 -8.69
N THR A 803 11.34 -1.06 -9.74
CA THR A 803 10.56 -1.51 -10.92
C THR A 803 10.38 -3.02 -10.87
N ASP A 804 9.35 -3.53 -11.56
CA ASP A 804 9.17 -4.97 -11.74
C ASP A 804 10.38 -5.60 -12.42
N ALA A 805 10.77 -6.80 -11.98
CA ALA A 805 11.82 -7.57 -12.66
C ALA A 805 11.24 -8.31 -13.85
N LYS A 806 11.63 -7.86 -15.05
CA LYS A 806 11.21 -8.41 -16.33
C LYS A 806 12.17 -9.49 -16.77
N PHE A 807 11.66 -10.54 -17.40
CA PHE A 807 12.51 -11.58 -17.97
C PHE A 807 13.41 -10.97 -19.05
N ILE A 808 14.70 -11.36 -19.11
CA ILE A 808 15.66 -10.73 -20.02
C ILE A 808 15.24 -10.86 -21.49
N ASP A 809 14.62 -11.99 -21.85
CA ASP A 809 14.00 -12.17 -23.16
C ASP A 809 12.55 -11.66 -23.13
N ASN A 810 12.39 -10.35 -23.33
CA ASN A 810 11.10 -9.63 -23.22
C ASN A 810 9.98 -10.13 -24.17
N ASN A 811 10.26 -11.09 -25.06
CA ASN A 811 9.29 -11.65 -25.99
C ASN A 811 8.80 -13.05 -25.58
N ASN A 812 9.35 -13.64 -24.52
CA ASN A 812 9.03 -14.99 -24.08
C ASN A 812 8.70 -15.03 -22.59
N ASP A 813 7.85 -15.99 -22.20
CA ASP A 813 7.69 -16.32 -20.79
C ASP A 813 8.94 -17.11 -20.31
N PRO A 814 9.41 -16.90 -19.08
CA PRO A 814 10.45 -17.74 -18.49
C PRO A 814 9.98 -19.19 -18.42
N GLU A 815 10.94 -20.13 -18.42
CA GLU A 815 10.62 -21.54 -18.25
C GLU A 815 9.95 -21.79 -16.89
N ARG A 816 8.86 -22.57 -16.91
CA ARG A 816 8.07 -22.89 -15.72
C ARG A 816 7.94 -24.40 -15.58
N ARG A 817 7.86 -24.86 -14.34
CA ARG A 817 7.52 -26.25 -14.00
C ARG A 817 6.11 -26.59 -14.46
N GLU A 818 5.77 -27.86 -14.45
CA GLU A 818 4.37 -28.27 -14.47
C GLU A 818 3.66 -27.86 -13.19
N GLN A 819 2.33 -27.83 -13.24
CA GLN A 819 1.52 -27.46 -12.09
C GLN A 819 1.67 -28.51 -10.97
N VAL A 820 1.98 -28.06 -9.75
CA VAL A 820 2.34 -28.92 -8.62
C VAL A 820 1.65 -28.45 -7.33
N THR A 821 1.16 -29.40 -6.53
CA THR A 821 0.66 -29.14 -5.18
C THR A 821 1.79 -29.26 -4.18
N ILE A 822 2.18 -28.14 -3.59
CA ILE A 822 3.30 -28.08 -2.64
C ILE A 822 2.87 -28.48 -1.24
N LYS A 823 3.84 -28.91 -0.43
CA LYS A 823 3.67 -29.15 1.01
C LYS A 823 3.13 -27.91 1.71
N ILE A 824 2.43 -28.11 2.82
CA ILE A 824 1.83 -27.04 3.61
C ILE A 824 2.92 -26.04 4.03
N LEU A 825 2.77 -24.78 3.61
CA LEU A 825 3.76 -23.72 3.84
C LEU A 825 3.90 -23.34 5.32
N SER A 826 2.89 -23.65 6.13
CA SER A 826 2.90 -23.46 7.58
C SER A 826 3.44 -24.68 8.34
N SER A 827 3.84 -25.78 7.69
CA SER A 827 4.14 -27.03 8.42
C SER A 827 5.56 -27.61 8.24
N PRO A 828 6.15 -28.11 9.35
CA PRO A 828 5.66 -27.96 10.71
C PRO A 828 5.82 -26.50 11.17
N GLU A 829 4.71 -25.92 11.62
CA GLU A 829 4.72 -24.64 12.30
C GLU A 829 5.60 -24.87 13.53
N PRO A 830 6.53 -23.96 13.87
CA PRO A 830 7.28 -24.08 15.11
C PRO A 830 6.27 -24.31 16.24
N PRO A 831 6.23 -25.51 16.88
CA PRO A 831 5.18 -25.79 17.86
C PRO A 831 5.35 -24.93 19.12
N SER A 832 6.44 -24.17 19.20
CA SER A 832 7.02 -23.62 20.40
C SER A 832 7.56 -22.20 20.18
N GLU A 833 7.02 -21.27 20.96
CA GLU A 833 7.51 -19.91 21.18
C GLU A 833 8.99 -19.86 21.57
N TYR A 834 9.56 -20.92 22.18
CA TYR A 834 10.98 -20.98 22.55
C TYR A 834 11.94 -21.05 21.35
N LEU A 835 11.43 -21.36 20.15
CA LEU A 835 12.24 -21.24 18.93
C LEU A 835 12.46 -19.77 18.53
N TYR A 836 11.54 -18.88 18.93
CA TYR A 836 11.58 -17.46 18.62
C TYR A 836 12.15 -16.61 19.76
N PHE A 837 12.08 -17.13 20.99
CA PHE A 837 12.47 -16.41 22.19
C PHE A 837 13.32 -17.27 23.13
N HIS A 838 14.22 -16.63 23.86
CA HIS A 838 14.89 -17.20 25.02
C HIS A 838 14.60 -16.36 26.27
N LYS A 839 14.89 -16.92 27.45
CA LYS A 839 14.71 -16.22 28.73
C LYS A 839 16.03 -15.63 29.20
N GLU A 840 15.97 -14.38 29.64
CA GLU A 840 17.04 -13.70 30.35
C GLU A 840 16.47 -13.09 31.64
N GLY A 841 16.73 -13.74 32.77
CA GLY A 841 16.07 -13.41 34.04
C GLY A 841 14.55 -13.61 33.98
N SER A 842 13.79 -12.55 34.29
CA SER A 842 12.31 -12.50 34.18
C SER A 842 11.82 -12.07 32.79
N HIS A 843 12.73 -11.69 31.89
CA HIS A 843 12.39 -11.12 30.59
C HIS A 843 12.46 -12.16 29.46
N LEU A 844 11.62 -11.96 28.45
CA LEU A 844 11.60 -12.74 27.23
C LEU A 844 12.30 -11.96 26.13
N VAL A 845 13.39 -12.51 25.61
CA VAL A 845 14.24 -11.86 24.62
C VAL A 845 14.09 -12.56 23.27
N PRO A 846 13.81 -11.85 22.17
CA PRO A 846 13.76 -12.45 20.85
C PRO A 846 15.12 -13.01 20.44
N ASN A 847 15.13 -14.19 19.82
CA ASN A 847 16.35 -14.83 19.30
C ASN A 847 16.98 -14.05 18.13
N GLY A 848 16.22 -13.12 17.53
CA GLY A 848 16.69 -12.23 16.47
C GLY A 848 15.69 -12.11 15.32
N ARG A 849 16.20 -11.73 14.15
CA ARG A 849 15.47 -11.68 12.88
C ARG A 849 15.55 -13.03 12.18
N LYS A 850 14.40 -13.60 11.84
CA LYS A 850 14.31 -14.91 11.20
C LYS A 850 14.78 -14.83 9.73
N GLU A 851 15.79 -15.63 9.40
CA GLU A 851 16.32 -15.76 8.04
C GLU A 851 16.33 -17.22 7.59
N TYR A 852 15.73 -17.52 6.43
CA TYR A 852 15.67 -18.88 5.91
C TYR A 852 17.03 -19.34 5.37
N LEU A 853 17.41 -20.60 5.55
CA LEU A 853 18.64 -21.11 4.95
C LEU A 853 18.49 -21.30 3.43
N ARG A 854 19.60 -21.27 2.70
CA ARG A 854 19.61 -21.46 1.24
C ARG A 854 19.96 -22.90 0.92
N GLN A 855 18.94 -23.71 0.61
CA GLN A 855 19.10 -25.12 0.26
C GLN A 855 19.97 -25.31 -0.98
N CYS A 856 20.64 -26.47 -1.05
CA CYS A 856 21.34 -26.89 -2.26
C CYS A 856 20.35 -26.96 -3.43
N PRO A 857 20.63 -26.33 -4.59
CA PRO A 857 19.71 -26.31 -5.72
C PRO A 857 19.35 -27.68 -6.27
N ASP A 858 20.24 -28.66 -6.14
CA ASP A 858 20.01 -30.03 -6.62
C ASP A 858 19.05 -30.81 -5.71
N ASP A 859 18.94 -30.42 -4.45
CA ASP A 859 17.95 -30.95 -3.50
C ASP A 859 16.56 -30.29 -3.66
N VAL A 860 16.48 -29.14 -4.34
CA VAL A 860 15.23 -28.41 -4.57
C VAL A 860 14.66 -28.78 -5.94
N SER A 861 13.74 -29.74 -5.95
CA SER A 861 13.07 -30.24 -7.15
C SER A 861 11.58 -30.48 -6.88
N PRO A 862 10.73 -30.65 -7.92
CA PRO A 862 9.34 -31.02 -7.73
C PRO A 862 9.13 -32.17 -6.74
N ASN A 863 10.02 -33.16 -6.73
CA ASN A 863 9.97 -34.28 -5.80
C ASN A 863 10.20 -33.90 -4.33
N SER A 864 10.91 -32.81 -4.05
CA SER A 864 11.23 -32.38 -2.68
C SER A 864 10.22 -31.39 -2.10
N TYR A 865 9.57 -30.56 -2.91
CA TYR A 865 8.56 -29.62 -2.43
C TYR A 865 7.10 -30.05 -2.69
N ALA A 866 6.84 -31.01 -3.59
CA ALA A 866 5.50 -31.56 -3.80
C ALA A 866 5.03 -32.38 -2.59
N THR A 867 3.73 -32.36 -2.32
CA THR A 867 3.12 -33.28 -1.35
C THR A 867 2.90 -34.66 -1.97
N LEU A 868 3.11 -35.72 -1.19
CA LEU A 868 2.77 -37.09 -1.61
C LEU A 868 1.33 -37.48 -1.21
N ASP A 869 0.71 -36.73 -0.32
CA ASP A 869 -0.59 -37.06 0.28
C ASP A 869 -1.65 -36.02 -0.10
N ILE A 870 -1.94 -35.85 -1.39
CA ILE A 870 -2.76 -34.74 -1.93
C ILE A 870 -4.14 -34.62 -1.23
N GLY A 871 -4.74 -35.73 -0.80
CA GLY A 871 -6.07 -35.76 -0.17
C GLY A 871 -6.12 -35.17 1.24
N ASN A 872 -5.03 -35.24 2.01
CA ASN A 872 -5.01 -34.83 3.41
C ASN A 872 -4.74 -33.33 3.57
N ASN A 873 -5.45 -32.67 4.50
CA ASN A 873 -5.36 -31.23 4.77
C ASN A 873 -5.40 -30.35 3.50
N LYS A 874 -6.22 -30.75 2.51
CA LYS A 874 -6.26 -30.14 1.18
C LYS A 874 -6.49 -28.62 1.20
N GLY A 875 -7.33 -28.14 2.12
CA GLY A 875 -7.58 -26.71 2.35
C GLY A 875 -6.38 -25.87 2.82
N GLN A 876 -5.29 -26.50 3.29
CA GLN A 876 -4.06 -25.83 3.72
C GLN A 876 -2.94 -25.91 2.69
N LYS A 877 -3.18 -26.55 1.55
CA LYS A 877 -2.19 -26.76 0.50
C LYS A 877 -2.33 -25.75 -0.61
N THR A 878 -1.22 -25.55 -1.30
CA THR A 878 -1.12 -24.60 -2.41
C THR A 878 -0.76 -25.34 -3.68
N LYS A 879 -1.53 -25.10 -4.74
CA LYS A 879 -1.22 -25.54 -6.10
C LYS A 879 -0.61 -24.38 -6.87
N CYS A 880 0.53 -24.58 -7.52
CA CYS A 880 1.24 -23.51 -8.20
C CYS A 880 2.09 -23.99 -9.38
N GLN A 881 2.66 -23.05 -10.12
CA GLN A 881 3.54 -23.31 -11.24
C GLN A 881 4.85 -22.49 -11.11
N PRO A 882 5.86 -22.98 -10.38
CA PRO A 882 7.11 -22.25 -10.15
C PRO A 882 7.91 -21.99 -11.43
N ILE A 883 8.63 -20.87 -11.46
CA ILE A 883 9.67 -20.58 -12.47
C ILE A 883 10.86 -21.49 -12.17
N VAL A 884 11.42 -22.13 -13.20
CA VAL A 884 12.57 -23.04 -13.06
C VAL A 884 13.82 -22.27 -12.62
N ARG A 885 14.77 -22.93 -11.95
CA ARG A 885 16.11 -22.34 -11.71
C ARG A 885 16.81 -21.91 -13.01
N ASN A 886 17.84 -21.07 -12.87
CA ASN A 886 18.68 -20.50 -13.94
C ASN A 886 17.96 -19.56 -14.93
N GLN A 887 16.83 -18.97 -14.54
CA GLN A 887 16.15 -17.92 -15.29
C GLN A 887 16.61 -16.53 -14.81
N ALA A 888 16.84 -15.60 -15.74
CA ALA A 888 17.39 -14.29 -15.46
C ALA A 888 16.41 -13.15 -15.77
N PHE A 889 16.35 -12.18 -14.87
CA PHE A 889 15.43 -11.04 -14.91
C PHE A 889 16.20 -9.74 -14.67
N THR A 890 15.71 -8.62 -15.18
CA THR A 890 16.29 -7.29 -14.94
C THR A 890 15.28 -6.36 -14.30
N PHE A 891 15.75 -5.59 -13.32
CA PHE A 891 14.98 -4.53 -12.67
C PHE A 891 15.90 -3.35 -12.32
N ALA A 892 15.30 -2.23 -12.00
CA ALA A 892 15.98 -1.01 -11.59
C ALA A 892 15.50 -0.50 -10.23
N ILE A 893 16.41 0.09 -9.48
CA ILE A 893 16.17 0.80 -8.22
C ILE A 893 16.53 2.27 -8.43
N HIS A 894 15.53 3.15 -8.41
CA HIS A 894 15.73 4.60 -8.43
C HIS A 894 15.94 5.07 -6.99
N TYR A 895 16.99 5.85 -6.76
CA TYR A 895 17.32 6.41 -5.44
C TYR A 895 17.47 7.93 -5.51
N TYR A 896 17.11 8.60 -4.40
CA TYR A 896 17.03 10.06 -4.32
C TYR A 896 17.69 10.59 -3.04
N ASN A 897 18.57 11.57 -3.17
CA ASN A 897 19.23 12.29 -2.05
C ASN A 897 19.82 11.38 -0.95
N LEU A 898 20.44 10.25 -1.30
CA LEU A 898 21.11 9.40 -0.32
C LEU A 898 22.44 10.01 0.11
N ASN A 899 22.78 10.03 1.41
CA ASN A 899 24.17 10.26 1.80
C ASN A 899 25.03 9.00 1.55
N ASP A 900 26.34 9.14 1.68
CA ASP A 900 27.31 8.07 1.47
C ASP A 900 26.99 6.83 2.31
N HIS A 901 26.67 6.98 3.60
CA HIS A 901 26.36 5.83 4.46
C HIS A 901 25.07 5.11 4.05
N GLU A 902 24.05 5.86 3.60
CA GLU A 902 22.80 5.33 3.08
C GLU A 902 23.01 4.60 1.76
N MET A 903 23.86 5.14 0.89
CA MET A 903 24.25 4.50 -0.38
C MET A 903 25.04 3.20 -0.12
N LYS A 904 26.02 3.23 0.78
CA LYS A 904 26.77 2.02 1.21
C LYS A 904 25.84 0.96 1.81
N LEU A 905 24.87 1.35 2.64
CA LEU A 905 23.86 0.44 3.18
C LEU A 905 22.99 -0.19 2.08
N LEU A 906 22.54 0.61 1.09
CA LEU A 906 21.75 0.10 -0.03
C LEU A 906 22.56 -0.88 -0.89
N LEU A 907 23.79 -0.53 -1.27
CA LEU A 907 24.65 -1.39 -2.09
C LEU A 907 25.01 -2.69 -1.36
N THR A 908 25.36 -2.60 -0.08
CA THR A 908 25.62 -3.77 0.76
C THR A 908 24.35 -4.62 0.92
N ALA A 909 23.17 -4.02 0.98
CA ALA A 909 21.93 -4.79 1.04
C ALA A 909 21.57 -5.49 -0.28
N ILE A 910 21.94 -4.91 -1.44
CA ILE A 910 21.74 -5.54 -2.75
C ILE A 910 22.73 -6.70 -2.93
N ALA A 911 24.01 -6.48 -2.60
CA ALA A 911 25.09 -7.44 -2.72
C ALA A 911 25.86 -7.60 -1.40
N PRO A 912 25.32 -8.33 -0.40
CA PRO A 912 26.00 -8.52 0.88
C PRO A 912 27.33 -9.28 0.77
N GLY A 913 27.51 -10.09 -0.28
CA GLY A 913 28.73 -10.84 -0.57
C GLY A 913 28.56 -11.77 -1.78
N GLY A 914 29.66 -12.22 -2.39
CA GLY A 914 29.63 -12.98 -3.66
C GLY A 914 28.92 -14.34 -3.60
N GLU A 915 28.87 -14.97 -2.43
CA GLU A 915 28.16 -16.23 -2.19
C GLU A 915 26.75 -16.04 -1.63
N PHE A 916 26.35 -14.80 -1.34
CA PHE A 916 25.06 -14.54 -0.71
C PHE A 916 23.92 -14.68 -1.72
N LEU A 917 22.93 -15.50 -1.38
CA LEU A 917 21.67 -15.59 -2.11
C LEU A 917 20.59 -14.89 -1.31
N HIS A 918 19.68 -14.20 -1.99
CA HIS A 918 18.47 -13.64 -1.40
C HIS A 918 17.33 -14.67 -1.35
N LYS A 919 16.29 -14.41 -0.54
CA LYS A 919 15.06 -15.23 -0.49
C LYS A 919 13.82 -14.45 -0.93
N LEU A 920 13.26 -14.83 -2.07
CA LEU A 920 12.12 -14.21 -2.74
C LEU A 920 10.91 -15.15 -2.80
N GLY A 921 9.71 -14.62 -2.64
CA GLY A 921 8.47 -15.36 -2.93
C GLY A 921 8.03 -16.40 -1.90
N LEU A 922 7.16 -17.31 -2.34
CA LEU A 922 6.51 -18.36 -1.56
C LEU A 922 7.41 -19.61 -1.44
N GLY A 923 7.12 -20.48 -0.47
CA GLY A 923 7.83 -21.76 -0.35
C GLY A 923 9.26 -21.66 0.20
N LYS A 924 9.64 -20.55 0.82
CA LYS A 924 10.97 -20.38 1.44
C LYS A 924 11.38 -21.53 2.38
N PRO A 925 10.50 -22.08 3.25
CA PRO A 925 10.84 -23.24 4.08
C PRO A 925 11.13 -24.52 3.29
N LEU A 926 10.58 -24.64 2.08
CA LEU A 926 10.75 -25.78 1.16
C LEU A 926 11.94 -25.60 0.21
N GLY A 927 12.79 -24.59 0.44
CA GLY A 927 13.96 -24.32 -0.40
C GLY A 927 13.70 -23.44 -1.62
N LEU A 928 12.44 -23.17 -1.97
CA LEU A 928 12.09 -22.30 -3.09
C LEU A 928 12.60 -20.87 -2.89
N GLY A 929 12.78 -20.16 -4.00
CA GLY A 929 13.00 -18.72 -4.01
C GLY A 929 14.40 -18.26 -3.60
N SER A 930 15.42 -19.11 -3.69
CA SER A 930 16.81 -18.64 -3.59
C SER A 930 17.16 -17.93 -4.90
N VAL A 931 17.56 -16.66 -4.82
CA VAL A 931 17.89 -15.85 -6.00
C VAL A 931 19.20 -15.11 -5.81
N ARG A 932 20.00 -14.99 -6.87
CA ARG A 932 21.20 -14.16 -6.91
C ARG A 932 20.83 -12.80 -7.47
N VAL A 933 21.28 -11.73 -6.84
CA VAL A 933 21.09 -10.36 -7.33
C VAL A 933 22.45 -9.72 -7.56
N GLU A 934 22.65 -9.14 -8.73
CA GLU A 934 23.89 -8.49 -9.13
C GLU A 934 23.61 -7.08 -9.60
N VAL A 935 24.44 -6.13 -9.19
CA VAL A 935 24.44 -4.78 -9.76
C VAL A 935 25.15 -4.83 -11.10
N LYS A 936 24.45 -4.47 -12.18
CA LYS A 936 25.02 -4.41 -13.53
C LYS A 936 25.66 -3.05 -13.81
N CYS A 937 24.99 -1.97 -13.44
CA CYS A 937 25.55 -0.62 -13.46
C CYS A 937 24.82 0.30 -12.48
N ILE A 938 25.52 1.34 -12.03
CA ILE A 938 24.96 2.44 -11.27
C ILE A 938 25.03 3.67 -12.16
N LYS A 939 23.89 4.25 -12.50
CA LYS A 939 23.81 5.51 -13.25
C LYS A 939 23.52 6.63 -12.27
N GLU A 940 24.57 7.30 -11.82
CA GLU A 940 24.46 8.41 -10.89
C GLU A 940 24.23 9.72 -11.66
N ARG A 941 23.29 10.54 -11.20
CA ARG A 941 23.03 11.85 -11.77
C ARG A 941 24.00 12.87 -11.18
N ASN A 942 24.74 13.57 -12.02
CA ASN A 942 25.43 14.79 -11.62
C ASN A 942 24.41 15.93 -11.49
N ILE A 943 23.86 16.08 -10.28
CA ILE A 943 22.82 17.06 -9.96
C ILE A 943 23.28 18.52 -10.20
N LYS A 944 24.57 18.81 -10.08
CA LYS A 944 25.12 20.16 -10.31
C LYS A 944 24.92 20.59 -11.77
N ASP A 945 25.07 19.65 -12.70
CA ASP A 945 25.08 19.94 -14.14
C ASP A 945 23.82 19.48 -14.89
N CYS A 946 23.04 18.53 -14.33
CA CYS A 946 21.86 17.96 -15.00
C CYS A 946 20.86 19.03 -15.50
N PHE A 947 20.72 20.15 -14.79
CA PHE A 947 19.74 21.18 -15.10
C PHE A 947 20.35 22.47 -15.68
N THR A 948 21.67 22.49 -15.93
CA THR A 948 22.37 23.70 -16.40
C THR A 948 22.52 23.77 -17.93
N GLN A 949 22.16 22.69 -18.64
CA GLN A 949 22.26 22.57 -20.10
C GLN A 949 21.05 21.82 -20.67
N GLU A 950 20.72 22.09 -21.95
CA GLU A 950 19.62 21.46 -22.70
C GLU A 950 19.70 19.92 -22.67
N ASN A 951 20.83 19.37 -23.11
CA ASN A 951 21.12 17.93 -23.13
C ASN A 951 21.87 17.47 -21.88
N GLY A 952 21.70 18.17 -20.75
CA GLY A 952 22.32 17.84 -19.48
C GLY A 952 21.85 16.49 -18.94
N VAL A 953 22.38 15.40 -19.49
CA VAL A 953 22.37 14.07 -18.88
C VAL A 953 23.83 13.75 -18.56
N ALA A 954 24.37 14.40 -17.54
CA ALA A 954 25.61 13.96 -16.92
C ALA A 954 25.27 12.79 -15.98
N MET A 955 24.85 11.67 -16.57
CA MET A 955 24.81 10.39 -15.89
C MET A 955 26.23 9.84 -15.88
N GLU A 956 26.77 9.64 -14.70
CA GLU A 956 28.05 8.97 -14.51
C GLU A 956 27.79 7.48 -14.30
N ASP A 957 28.37 6.65 -15.17
CA ASP A 957 28.40 5.22 -14.94
C ASP A 957 29.39 4.94 -13.80
N LYS A 958 28.86 4.45 -12.69
CA LYS A 958 29.59 4.05 -11.49
C LYS A 958 29.40 2.56 -11.22
N SER A 959 30.29 2.07 -10.39
CA SER A 959 30.39 0.72 -9.89
C SER A 959 30.25 0.72 -8.37
N ILE A 960 30.10 -0.48 -7.77
CA ILE A 960 30.07 -0.58 -6.30
C ILE A 960 31.38 -0.05 -5.69
N SER A 961 32.53 -0.27 -6.33
CA SER A 961 33.84 0.16 -5.85
C SER A 961 34.02 1.68 -5.76
N ASP A 962 33.24 2.45 -6.53
CA ASP A 962 33.26 3.92 -6.46
C ASP A 962 32.66 4.44 -5.15
N PHE A 963 31.79 3.64 -4.51
CA PHE A 963 31.17 3.97 -3.21
C PHE A 963 31.77 3.18 -2.05
N ILE A 964 32.26 1.95 -2.31
CA ILE A 964 32.85 1.05 -1.33
C ILE A 964 34.23 0.63 -1.85
N SER A 965 35.23 1.49 -1.63
CA SER A 965 36.62 1.25 -2.03
C SER A 965 37.36 0.31 -1.08
N ASP A 966 37.10 0.43 0.23
CA ASP A 966 37.55 -0.52 1.25
C ASP A 966 36.38 -1.41 1.71
N PRO A 967 36.43 -2.74 1.48
CA PRO A 967 35.42 -3.69 1.95
C PRO A 967 35.19 -3.67 3.48
N ASN A 968 36.12 -3.12 4.27
CA ASN A 968 35.96 -2.97 5.70
C ASN A 968 35.24 -1.67 6.11
N ASP A 969 35.16 -0.66 5.23
CA ASP A 969 34.41 0.58 5.44
C ASP A 969 33.08 0.55 4.69
N LEU A 970 32.12 -0.15 5.29
CA LEU A 970 30.74 -0.24 4.81
C LEU A 970 29.86 0.92 5.31
N GLY A 971 30.44 1.91 5.97
CA GLY A 971 29.75 3.03 6.58
C GLY A 971 29.07 2.70 7.92
N ARG A 972 28.77 3.74 8.71
CA ARG A 972 28.27 3.62 10.09
C ARG A 972 26.88 2.99 10.23
N LEU A 973 26.14 2.85 9.13
CA LEU A 973 24.79 2.29 9.12
C LEU A 973 24.75 0.77 8.92
N VAL A 974 25.90 0.13 8.69
CA VAL A 974 26.02 -1.33 8.53
C VAL A 974 26.72 -1.90 9.76
N ASP A 975 26.06 -2.79 10.50
CA ASP A 975 26.70 -3.52 11.60
C ASP A 975 27.55 -4.70 11.05
N PRO A 976 28.89 -4.69 11.18
CA PRO A 976 29.75 -5.70 10.56
C PRO A 976 29.50 -7.12 11.09
N GLY A 977 29.17 -7.25 12.39
CA GLY A 977 28.84 -8.55 12.99
C GLY A 977 27.54 -9.14 12.42
N THR A 978 26.53 -8.29 12.24
CA THR A 978 25.27 -8.64 11.57
C THR A 978 25.51 -9.03 10.13
N LEU A 979 26.35 -8.29 9.39
CA LEU A 979 26.69 -8.64 8.01
C LEU A 979 27.34 -10.02 7.93
N ARG A 980 28.32 -10.33 8.78
CA ARG A 980 28.95 -11.66 8.82
C ARG A 980 27.94 -12.77 9.10
N CYS A 981 27.06 -12.57 10.08
CA CYS A 981 25.97 -13.52 10.37
C CYS A 981 25.06 -13.71 9.16
N LEU A 982 24.68 -12.61 8.51
CA LEU A 982 23.80 -12.63 7.34
C LEU A 982 24.47 -13.34 6.15
N GLN A 983 25.74 -13.06 5.89
CA GLN A 983 26.55 -13.75 4.87
C GLN A 983 26.57 -15.25 5.15
N GLU A 984 26.89 -15.68 6.37
CA GLU A 984 26.92 -17.10 6.74
C GLU A 984 25.56 -17.79 6.59
N ILE A 985 24.46 -17.11 6.95
CA ILE A 985 23.11 -17.66 6.83
C ILE A 985 22.67 -17.73 5.35
N GLY A 986 23.04 -16.73 4.56
CA GLY A 986 22.66 -16.55 3.17
C GLY A 986 23.54 -17.26 2.14
N LYS A 987 24.61 -17.94 2.56
CA LYS A 987 25.37 -18.86 1.71
C LYS A 987 24.55 -20.09 1.32
N GLN A 988 24.82 -20.61 0.13
CA GLN A 988 24.29 -21.89 -0.33
C GLN A 988 24.81 -23.03 0.55
N ARG A 989 23.92 -23.95 0.96
CA ARG A 989 24.28 -25.14 1.73
C ARG A 989 24.77 -26.27 0.84
N ASP A 990 25.59 -27.13 1.45
CA ASP A 990 26.14 -28.33 0.84
C ASP A 990 25.05 -29.41 0.68
N GLU A 991 25.19 -30.29 -0.31
CA GLU A 991 24.31 -31.46 -0.53
C GLU A 991 24.25 -32.41 0.68
N ASN A 992 25.30 -32.40 1.53
CA ASN A 992 25.37 -33.22 2.73
C ASN A 992 24.69 -32.58 3.96
N GLU A 993 24.22 -31.33 3.85
CA GLU A 993 23.53 -30.59 4.91
C GLU A 993 22.00 -30.68 4.73
N LEU A 994 21.40 -31.71 5.31
CA LEU A 994 19.95 -31.92 5.22
C LEU A 994 19.18 -30.82 5.95
N ILE A 995 18.57 -29.89 5.19
CA ILE A 995 17.72 -28.84 5.73
C ILE A 995 16.29 -29.35 5.85
N THR A 996 15.87 -29.66 7.06
CA THR A 996 14.50 -30.04 7.40
C THR A 996 14.16 -29.38 8.73
N TYR A 997 12.97 -29.54 9.30
CA TYR A 997 12.76 -29.12 10.69
C TYR A 997 13.34 -30.17 11.64
N PRO A 998 14.51 -29.97 12.29
CA PRO A 998 14.92 -30.77 13.42
C PRO A 998 14.03 -30.40 14.60
N LEU A 999 13.35 -31.40 15.14
CA LEU A 999 13.25 -31.45 16.59
C LEU A 999 14.47 -32.24 17.06
N THR A 1000 15.51 -31.58 17.59
CA THR A 1000 16.53 -32.33 18.32
C THR A 1000 15.85 -33.02 19.51
N LYS A 1001 16.30 -34.23 19.84
CA LYS A 1001 15.72 -34.98 20.98
C LYS A 1001 15.75 -34.16 22.27
N ALA A 1002 16.80 -33.37 22.50
CA ALA A 1002 16.95 -32.50 23.67
C ALA A 1002 15.93 -31.34 23.68
N GLN A 1003 15.66 -30.70 22.54
CA GLN A 1003 14.63 -29.65 22.41
C GLN A 1003 13.22 -30.22 22.52
N ARG A 1004 12.99 -31.46 22.03
CA ARG A 1004 11.77 -32.25 22.25
C ARG A 1004 11.52 -32.53 23.73
N TYR A 1005 12.58 -32.91 24.46
CA TYR A 1005 12.51 -33.28 25.87
C TYR A 1005 12.15 -32.10 26.77
N ALA A 1006 12.68 -30.91 26.48
CA ALA A 1006 12.48 -29.70 27.26
C ALA A 1006 11.09 -29.05 27.09
N LEU A 1007 10.37 -29.32 26.00
CA LEU A 1007 9.22 -28.51 25.62
C LEU A 1007 7.84 -28.95 26.17
N TYR A 1008 7.58 -30.23 26.46
CA TYR A 1008 6.18 -30.65 26.72
C TYR A 1008 5.94 -31.89 27.63
N SER A 1009 5.85 -31.84 28.96
CA SER A 1009 5.34 -32.95 29.86
C SER A 1009 6.30 -34.09 30.32
N ASN A 1010 5.96 -34.80 31.41
CA ASN A 1010 6.72 -35.95 31.96
C ASN A 1010 6.14 -37.33 31.56
N ASP A 1011 5.17 -37.41 30.64
CA ASP A 1011 4.57 -38.67 30.14
C ASP A 1011 5.20 -39.13 28.79
N PRO A 1012 5.90 -40.28 28.74
CA PRO A 1012 6.59 -40.77 27.53
C PRO A 1012 5.68 -41.24 26.38
N LEU A 1013 4.46 -41.71 26.65
CA LEU A 1013 3.66 -42.46 25.66
C LEU A 1013 2.87 -41.55 24.72
N ILE A 1014 2.28 -40.49 25.27
CA ILE A 1014 1.46 -39.55 24.50
C ILE A 1014 2.34 -38.59 23.68
N ARG A 1015 3.54 -38.25 24.20
CA ARG A 1015 4.59 -37.55 23.45
C ARG A 1015 4.99 -38.30 22.19
N ALA A 1016 5.29 -39.59 22.35
CA ALA A 1016 5.73 -40.45 21.25
C ALA A 1016 4.68 -40.54 20.14
N TRP A 1017 3.37 -40.60 20.45
CA TRP A 1017 2.32 -40.76 19.43
C TRP A 1017 2.14 -39.54 18.51
N SER A 1018 1.88 -38.35 19.06
CA SER A 1018 1.67 -37.15 18.23
C SER A 1018 2.92 -36.69 17.49
N GLU A 1019 4.11 -36.95 18.05
CA GLU A 1019 5.38 -36.73 17.36
C GLU A 1019 5.65 -37.80 16.31
N ARG A 1020 5.24 -39.05 16.54
CA ARG A 1020 5.31 -40.13 15.55
C ARG A 1020 4.36 -39.88 14.39
N GLU A 1021 3.19 -39.29 14.59
CA GLU A 1021 2.29 -38.87 13.51
C GLU A 1021 2.84 -37.68 12.72
N LEU A 1022 3.35 -36.64 13.40
CA LEU A 1022 3.99 -35.49 12.73
C LEU A 1022 5.27 -35.91 11.99
N PHE A 1023 6.06 -36.79 12.60
CA PHE A 1023 7.28 -37.37 12.02
C PHE A 1023 6.95 -38.36 10.91
N ALA A 1024 5.91 -39.19 11.03
CA ALA A 1024 5.46 -40.08 9.96
C ALA A 1024 4.97 -39.26 8.76
N TRP A 1025 4.19 -38.21 8.99
CA TRP A 1025 3.81 -37.27 7.94
C TRP A 1025 5.05 -36.63 7.30
N HIS A 1026 6.06 -36.25 8.09
CA HIS A 1026 7.33 -35.69 7.60
C HIS A 1026 8.17 -36.71 6.83
N VAL A 1027 8.26 -37.96 7.30
CA VAL A 1027 8.98 -39.08 6.65
C VAL A 1027 8.35 -39.39 5.31
N VAL A 1028 7.02 -39.56 5.27
CA VAL A 1028 6.27 -39.81 4.03
C VAL A 1028 6.51 -38.67 3.07
N ASN A 1029 6.25 -37.42 3.47
CA ASN A 1029 6.35 -36.29 2.53
C ASN A 1029 7.79 -35.95 2.12
N ASN A 1030 8.82 -36.27 2.92
CA ASN A 1030 10.22 -35.99 2.57
C ASN A 1030 11.01 -37.21 2.07
N LYS A 1031 10.33 -38.34 1.82
CA LYS A 1031 10.96 -39.60 1.35
C LYS A 1031 12.16 -40.03 2.20
N LEU A 1032 12.11 -39.73 3.50
CA LEU A 1032 13.18 -40.11 4.41
C LEU A 1032 13.14 -41.63 4.64
N PRO A 1033 14.29 -42.29 4.93
CA PRO A 1033 14.30 -43.69 5.30
C PRO A 1033 13.33 -43.95 6.46
N ASN A 1034 12.77 -45.17 6.51
CA ASN A 1034 11.92 -45.60 7.62
C ASN A 1034 12.55 -45.14 8.96
N PRO A 1035 11.79 -44.49 9.86
CA PRO A 1035 12.26 -44.00 11.15
C PRO A 1035 13.33 -44.89 11.80
N GLU A 1036 13.10 -46.20 11.81
CA GLU A 1036 13.99 -47.21 12.39
C GLU A 1036 15.40 -47.22 11.79
N LYS A 1037 15.53 -46.98 10.48
CA LYS A 1037 16.79 -46.93 9.74
C LYS A 1037 17.61 -45.66 10.02
N LEU A 1038 16.93 -44.52 10.24
CA LEU A 1038 17.60 -43.27 10.65
C LEU A 1038 18.17 -43.36 12.07
N TYR A 1039 17.60 -44.21 12.93
CA TYR A 1039 18.10 -44.49 14.27
C TYR A 1039 19.25 -45.52 14.28
N SER A 1040 19.24 -46.52 13.38
CA SER A 1040 20.31 -47.51 13.27
C SER A 1040 21.61 -46.93 12.72
N ASP A 1041 21.51 -45.95 11.82
CA ASP A 1041 22.67 -45.44 11.06
C ASP A 1041 23.37 -44.26 11.75
N GLY A 1042 22.95 -43.88 12.97
CA GLY A 1042 23.63 -42.87 13.80
C GLY A 1042 23.53 -41.42 13.31
N CYS A 1043 22.79 -41.14 12.23
CA CYS A 1043 22.56 -39.79 11.70
C CYS A 1043 21.78 -38.88 12.67
N VAL A 1044 21.00 -39.48 13.58
CA VAL A 1044 20.40 -38.80 14.73
C VAL A 1044 20.94 -39.48 15.98
N PRO A 1045 21.57 -38.78 16.94
CA PRO A 1045 22.09 -39.41 18.15
C PRO A 1045 20.98 -40.22 18.84
N SER A 1046 21.14 -41.55 18.89
CA SER A 1046 20.21 -42.48 19.51
C SER A 1046 20.30 -42.36 21.04
N TYR A 1047 19.95 -41.21 21.61
CA TYR A 1047 19.90 -41.09 23.06
C TYR A 1047 18.65 -41.78 23.65
N PHE A 1048 17.73 -42.30 22.83
CA PHE A 1048 16.66 -43.21 23.26
C PHE A 1048 17.12 -44.64 22.94
N SER A 1049 17.80 -45.29 23.87
CA SER A 1049 17.30 -46.62 24.22
C SER A 1049 15.84 -46.41 24.61
N PHE A 1050 14.92 -47.16 24.00
CA PHE A 1050 13.52 -47.24 24.42
C PHE A 1050 13.51 -47.38 25.95
N HIS A 1051 13.32 -46.28 26.67
CA HIS A 1051 13.07 -46.36 28.10
C HIS A 1051 11.61 -46.73 28.21
N GLN A 1052 11.42 -48.05 28.31
CA GLN A 1052 10.27 -48.68 28.93
C GLN A 1052 9.78 -47.79 30.07
N GLY A 1053 8.60 -47.18 29.88
CA GLY A 1053 7.89 -46.55 30.98
C GLY A 1053 7.75 -47.55 32.12
N ARG A 1054 8.01 -47.10 33.34
CA ARG A 1054 8.02 -47.83 34.62
C ARG A 1054 6.92 -48.89 34.76
N GLY A 1055 7.27 -50.05 34.22
CA GLY A 1055 6.53 -51.31 34.21
C GLY A 1055 7.36 -52.25 33.36
N GLY A 1056 8.66 -52.35 33.65
CA GLY A 1056 9.59 -53.21 32.92
C GLY A 1056 9.02 -54.62 32.89
N ALA A 1057 9.00 -55.20 31.70
CA ALA A 1057 8.69 -56.61 31.53
C ALA A 1057 9.79 -57.40 32.25
N ASN A 1058 9.44 -58.04 33.35
CA ASN A 1058 10.35 -58.85 34.14
C ASN A 1058 10.32 -60.29 33.62
N ILE A 1059 11.44 -60.99 33.70
CA ILE A 1059 11.51 -62.43 33.44
C ILE A 1059 11.58 -63.14 34.78
N GLY A 1060 10.76 -64.17 34.95
CA GLY A 1060 10.80 -64.99 36.15
C GLY A 1060 9.98 -66.26 36.00
N TRP A 1061 10.28 -67.23 36.86
CA TRP A 1061 9.55 -68.48 36.93
C TRP A 1061 8.26 -68.30 37.72
N LEU A 1062 7.13 -68.40 37.04
CA LEU A 1062 5.81 -68.44 37.65
C LEU A 1062 5.54 -69.86 38.12
N SER A 1063 5.25 -69.98 39.42
CA SER A 1063 5.01 -71.23 40.13
C SER A 1063 3.78 -71.07 41.01
N PHE A 1064 2.96 -72.11 41.16
CA PHE A 1064 1.84 -72.08 42.10
C PHE A 1064 2.20 -72.89 43.34
N ASP A 1065 2.04 -72.28 44.51
CA ASP A 1065 2.25 -72.93 45.79
C ASP A 1065 0.94 -73.60 46.22
N SER A 1066 0.87 -74.92 46.11
CA SER A 1066 -0.33 -75.71 46.43
C SER A 1066 -0.68 -75.70 47.93
N THR A 1067 0.26 -75.35 48.81
CA THR A 1067 0.04 -75.27 50.26
C THR A 1067 -0.58 -73.94 50.69
N GLU A 1068 -0.25 -72.84 50.00
CA GLU A 1068 -0.79 -71.50 50.30
C GLU A 1068 -1.89 -71.05 49.33
N GLU A 1069 -2.16 -71.83 48.27
CA GLU A 1069 -3.08 -71.53 47.16
C GLU A 1069 -2.76 -70.21 46.43
N LYS A 1070 -1.47 -69.89 46.27
CA LYS A 1070 -1.04 -68.61 45.68
C LYS A 1070 0.08 -68.75 44.66
N TRP A 1071 0.08 -67.84 43.70
CA TRP A 1071 1.11 -67.75 42.67
C TRP A 1071 2.35 -67.00 43.19
N LYS A 1072 3.53 -67.53 42.87
CA LYS A 1072 4.84 -67.00 43.27
C LYS A 1072 5.75 -66.84 42.07
N ILE A 1073 6.53 -65.75 42.07
CA ILE A 1073 7.68 -65.56 41.17
C ILE A 1073 8.92 -65.31 42.02
N GLY A 1074 9.95 -66.14 41.83
CA GLY A 1074 11.21 -66.06 42.60
C GLY A 1074 10.99 -66.19 44.11
N GLY A 1075 10.05 -67.05 44.53
CA GLY A 1075 9.72 -67.30 45.95
C GLY A 1075 8.87 -66.22 46.64
N LYS A 1076 8.49 -65.14 45.95
CA LYS A 1076 7.63 -64.08 46.51
C LYS A 1076 6.20 -64.22 46.01
N GLU A 1077 5.24 -64.10 46.92
CA GLU A 1077 3.80 -64.08 46.61
C GLU A 1077 3.45 -62.92 45.66
N LYS A 1078 2.66 -63.25 44.63
CA LYS A 1078 2.16 -62.31 43.63
C LYS A 1078 0.68 -62.58 43.37
N GLU A 1079 -0.10 -61.51 43.33
CA GLU A 1079 -1.53 -61.60 43.04
C GLU A 1079 -1.74 -61.45 41.52
N LEU A 1080 -2.31 -62.46 40.87
CA LEU A 1080 -2.60 -62.44 39.43
C LEU A 1080 -3.93 -61.74 39.15
N THR A 1081 -3.94 -60.84 38.17
CA THR A 1081 -5.11 -60.04 37.80
C THR A 1081 -5.23 -59.89 36.28
N GLY A 1082 -6.45 -59.69 35.77
CA GLY A 1082 -6.69 -59.51 34.34
C GLY A 1082 -6.21 -60.68 33.48
N LYS A 1083 -5.54 -60.37 32.37
CA LYS A 1083 -5.05 -61.36 31.39
C LYS A 1083 -4.10 -62.40 31.99
N ALA A 1084 -3.32 -62.03 33.01
CA ALA A 1084 -2.46 -62.97 33.73
C ALA A 1084 -3.24 -64.08 34.43
N LYS A 1085 -4.40 -63.74 35.02
CA LYS A 1085 -5.27 -64.71 35.70
C LYS A 1085 -5.99 -65.62 34.69
N GLU A 1086 -6.34 -65.09 33.52
CA GLU A 1086 -6.90 -65.87 32.41
C GLU A 1086 -5.88 -66.83 31.81
N PHE A 1087 -4.63 -66.38 31.62
CA PHE A 1087 -3.55 -67.19 31.05
C PHE A 1087 -3.26 -68.47 31.86
N VAL A 1088 -3.30 -68.39 33.19
CA VAL A 1088 -3.07 -69.55 34.06
C VAL A 1088 -4.33 -70.33 34.42
N ARG A 1089 -5.54 -69.81 34.11
CA ARG A 1089 -6.81 -70.41 34.51
C ARG A 1089 -6.95 -71.85 34.00
N ASP A 1090 -6.42 -72.09 32.80
CA ASP A 1090 -6.56 -73.35 32.07
C ASP A 1090 -5.22 -74.14 32.05
N LYS A 1091 -4.24 -73.75 32.89
CA LYS A 1091 -2.93 -74.39 33.02
C LYS A 1091 -2.84 -75.13 34.35
N ASP A 1092 -2.23 -76.32 34.36
CA ASP A 1092 -2.15 -77.17 35.54
C ASP A 1092 -1.31 -76.52 36.66
N ALA A 1093 -1.82 -76.53 37.89
CA ALA A 1093 -1.31 -75.75 39.03
C ALA A 1093 0.04 -76.27 39.58
N THR A 1094 0.69 -77.19 38.89
CA THR A 1094 2.00 -77.77 39.24
C THR A 1094 3.11 -77.40 38.27
N LEU A 1095 2.84 -76.60 37.24
CA LEU A 1095 3.86 -76.20 36.25
C LEU A 1095 4.62 -74.93 36.67
N ASN A 1096 5.95 -75.04 36.69
CA ASN A 1096 6.86 -73.90 36.70
C ASN A 1096 7.08 -73.43 35.26
N ILE A 1097 6.63 -72.22 34.93
CA ILE A 1097 6.72 -71.67 33.57
C ILE A 1097 7.58 -70.41 33.62
N GLU A 1098 8.59 -70.33 32.74
CA GLU A 1098 9.36 -69.11 32.57
C GLU A 1098 8.55 -68.11 31.77
N VAL A 1099 8.26 -66.97 32.37
CA VAL A 1099 7.34 -65.99 31.80
C VAL A 1099 7.94 -64.60 31.80
N LEU A 1100 7.60 -63.86 30.76
CA LEU A 1100 7.72 -62.41 30.70
C LEU A 1100 6.46 -61.82 31.34
N TYR A 1101 6.60 -60.95 32.34
CA TYR A 1101 5.45 -60.41 33.07
C TYR A 1101 5.59 -58.92 33.43
N ILE A 1102 4.46 -58.22 33.52
CA ILE A 1102 4.41 -56.82 33.97
C ILE A 1102 3.83 -56.77 35.39
N GLU A 1103 4.63 -56.25 36.32
CA GLU A 1103 4.26 -56.12 37.73
C GLU A 1103 3.97 -54.66 38.12
N VAL A 1104 2.80 -54.43 38.71
CA VAL A 1104 2.40 -53.14 39.27
C VAL A 1104 1.98 -53.35 40.73
N LYS A 1105 2.72 -52.77 41.68
CA LYS A 1105 2.43 -52.81 43.13
C LYS A 1105 2.12 -54.23 43.67
N LYS A 1106 2.97 -55.23 43.36
CA LYS A 1106 2.85 -56.67 43.73
C LYS A 1106 1.78 -57.47 42.98
N ARG A 1107 1.05 -56.86 42.05
CA ARG A 1107 0.10 -57.54 41.17
C ARG A 1107 0.69 -57.76 39.80
N ILE A 1108 0.45 -58.94 39.24
CA ILE A 1108 0.82 -59.24 37.86
C ILE A 1108 -0.43 -59.10 37.00
N THR A 1109 -0.34 -58.30 35.95
CA THR A 1109 -1.48 -57.95 35.09
C THR A 1109 -1.38 -58.54 33.68
N LEU A 1110 -0.16 -58.87 33.26
CA LEU A 1110 0.16 -59.48 31.96
C LEU A 1110 1.30 -60.48 32.15
N ILE A 1111 1.14 -61.66 31.54
CA ILE A 1111 2.10 -62.78 31.55
C ILE A 1111 2.14 -63.35 30.14
N GLN A 1112 3.33 -63.62 29.62
CA GLN A 1112 3.56 -64.28 28.34
C GLN A 1112 4.66 -65.35 28.51
N PRO A 1113 4.44 -66.61 28.09
CA PRO A 1113 5.45 -67.66 28.20
C PRO A 1113 6.59 -67.40 27.22
N ILE A 1114 7.84 -67.54 27.68
CA ILE A 1114 9.02 -67.22 26.86
C ILE A 1114 9.18 -68.22 25.70
N SER A 1115 8.69 -69.46 25.86
CA SER A 1115 8.74 -70.50 24.84
C SER A 1115 7.83 -70.28 23.63
N GLU A 1116 7.03 -69.21 23.59
CA GLU A 1116 6.14 -68.88 22.45
C GLU A 1116 6.62 -67.66 21.64
N ILE A 1117 7.81 -67.14 21.90
CA ILE A 1117 8.40 -66.02 21.14
C ILE A 1117 9.16 -66.57 19.93
N ASP A 1118 8.43 -67.05 18.92
CA ASP A 1118 8.96 -67.41 17.59
C ASP A 1118 8.28 -66.56 16.51
N SER A 1119 8.68 -65.29 16.39
CA SER A 1119 8.86 -64.53 15.12
C SER A 1119 8.96 -63.01 15.41
N PRO A 1120 9.81 -62.26 14.70
CA PRO A 1120 9.97 -60.82 14.90
C PRO A 1120 8.97 -60.05 14.02
N ASP A 1121 7.77 -59.81 14.52
CA ASP A 1121 6.84 -58.77 14.03
C ASP A 1121 6.26 -57.99 15.22
#